data_AF-A0A1M6VEH9-F1
#
_entry.id   AF-A0A1M6VEH9-F1
#
_cell.length_a   1.000
_cell.length_b   1.000
_cell.length_c   1.000
_cell.angle_alpha   90.00
_cell.angle_beta   90.00
_cell.angle_gamma   90.00
#
_symmetry.space_group_name_H-M   'P 1'
#
loop_
_entity.id
_entity.type
_entity.pdbx_description
1 polymer ?
#
loop_
_entity_poly.entity_id
_entity_poly.type
_entity_poly.pdbx_seq_one_letter_code
_entity_poly.pdbx_strand_id
1 'polypeptide(L)'
;MNKVLKIAFGLLPFLVAPLFAHVNVASFKTYVDSLLPGTTFGMSLRSVKMGKEIGNINGDEMFTPASTLKTLTTAAAIHFLPLNYEPKTEITVFGDIKKRTLTGSLKIRGEGDPNISARYYDDPFYMLNAMVDSVRAMDIDTIVGQIDLDTSYYKGPWKAENWRRNFYDSWYGAEIGPLGFNDNCVTIRFWPGYFRGDTAVVSIQPDVGYVKVINNLKTVKGKKKKWVYGIDPDKSIITLGGTMGEDLDSASMVLPIRNPIGYFRAAFMYALKNRGIVFKEGKSKSNTELKKFSFSSAPLLSILDEINQRSQNFHAETLLRNLGAQISGEGSVEGGRKAERKFLLDMDLNPTDFDVWDGSGLSPENKVKPSTVSKMLAKMARHPKGNYYINSFASPGVGSGAKRMLNLEAPWLTRFKTGYIAEVHALVGYIYTVDGDTLTASMYLNGTNTNPDAKSKDVLDTLWMRLISYTNNNYNSLLQMKNLWLDAQGVSGLNKRLDYFSKRLIGTPYKLGPMGEGHLDTVEDKPLVYLDSVDCVTYLEHVVALAMAKSEKSLYRQLQRLRYKGSKVSFLTRKHYLLEDWVGEGKYAKVIPMEGEVSVTRTMPKKEFFKNHNITYSGKETPLKIRYMPLDKAIEMAKKTYKGTMKVLGVGIVGTSDKIDLTHTGFVIFYPGQKPVLRHASSQKKQVVEVPLAEYLQTRKIPGVTYFKFIQH
;
A
#
# COMPACT_ATOMS: atom_id res chain seq x y z
N MET A 1 -52.04 53.98 12.76
CA MET A 1 -51.63 53.80 11.35
C MET A 1 -50.11 53.86 11.27
N ASN A 2 -49.45 52.75 11.61
CA ASN A 2 -48.93 51.70 10.72
C ASN A 2 -47.53 52.02 10.14
N LYS A 3 -46.54 51.50 10.88
CA LYS A 3 -45.17 51.17 10.46
C LYS A 3 -45.20 50.22 9.25
N VAL A 4 -44.32 50.44 8.28
CA VAL A 4 -43.92 49.38 7.33
C VAL A 4 -42.40 49.25 7.37
N LEU A 5 -41.99 48.12 7.95
CA LEU A 5 -40.63 47.64 8.10
C LEU A 5 -40.12 47.14 6.74
N LYS A 6 -39.04 47.71 6.20
CA LYS A 6 -38.30 47.11 5.08
C LYS A 6 -37.33 46.06 5.64
N ILE A 7 -37.68 44.79 5.50
CA ILE A 7 -36.80 43.65 5.78
C ILE A 7 -35.96 43.40 4.53
N ALA A 8 -34.65 43.66 4.62
CA ALA A 8 -33.66 43.20 3.66
C ALA A 8 -33.38 41.72 3.91
N PHE A 9 -33.82 40.84 3.02
CA PHE A 9 -33.39 39.44 3.00
C PHE A 9 -32.00 39.36 2.37
N GLY A 10 -30.98 39.20 3.21
CA GLY A 10 -29.65 38.78 2.78
C GLY A 10 -29.73 37.35 2.24
N LEU A 11 -29.32 37.18 0.98
CA LEU A 11 -29.02 35.88 0.39
C LEU A 11 -27.79 35.30 1.09
N LEU A 12 -28.01 34.45 2.10
CA LEU A 12 -26.97 33.52 2.57
C LEU A 12 -26.74 32.49 1.45
N PRO A 13 -25.50 32.28 0.98
CA PRO A 13 -25.20 31.13 0.17
C PRO A 13 -25.29 29.91 1.09
N PHE A 14 -26.36 29.13 0.96
CA PHE A 14 -26.38 27.76 1.49
C PHE A 14 -25.29 26.98 0.76
N LEU A 15 -24.11 26.91 1.37
CA LEU A 15 -23.08 25.93 1.10
C LEU A 15 -23.69 24.55 1.41
N VAL A 16 -24.34 23.95 0.41
CA VAL A 16 -24.69 22.54 0.43
C VAL A 16 -23.37 21.78 0.31
N ALA A 17 -22.73 21.51 1.45
CA ALA A 17 -21.64 20.55 1.52
C ALA A 17 -22.22 19.20 1.08
N PRO A 18 -21.70 18.55 0.03
CA PRO A 18 -22.12 17.20 -0.28
C PRO A 18 -21.75 16.33 0.93
N LEU A 19 -22.72 15.64 1.53
CA LEU A 19 -22.44 14.56 2.48
C LEU A 19 -21.64 13.51 1.70
N PHE A 20 -20.32 13.53 1.83
CA PHE A 20 -19.48 12.43 1.38
C PHE A 20 -19.48 11.38 2.48
N ALA A 21 -19.59 10.09 2.11
CA ALA A 21 -19.49 9.05 3.11
C ALA A 21 -18.12 9.08 3.77
N HIS A 22 -18.14 8.97 5.09
CA HIS A 22 -16.95 8.79 5.90
C HIS A 22 -16.93 7.35 6.38
N VAL A 23 -15.76 6.74 6.40
CA VAL A 23 -15.56 5.49 7.12
C VAL A 23 -15.75 5.81 8.60
N ASN A 24 -16.68 5.12 9.27
CA ASN A 24 -16.89 5.32 10.70
C ASN A 24 -15.71 4.76 11.50
N VAL A 25 -14.73 5.63 11.75
CA VAL A 25 -13.52 5.30 12.50
C VAL A 25 -13.70 5.51 14.01
N ALA A 26 -14.85 5.99 14.50
CA ALA A 26 -15.05 6.25 15.93
C ALA A 26 -14.83 5.00 16.79
N SER A 27 -15.28 3.84 16.30
CA SER A 27 -15.07 2.54 16.95
C SER A 27 -13.58 2.16 17.11
N PHE A 28 -12.69 2.73 16.31
CA PHE A 28 -11.26 2.43 16.37
C PHE A 28 -10.63 3.11 17.58
N LYS A 29 -11.01 4.36 17.88
CA LYS A 29 -10.55 5.07 19.08
C LYS A 29 -10.98 4.33 20.34
N THR A 30 -12.25 3.93 20.42
CA THR A 30 -12.77 3.13 21.54
C THR A 30 -12.02 1.81 21.70
N TYR A 31 -11.72 1.12 20.60
CA TYR A 31 -10.95 -0.12 20.62
C TYR A 31 -9.53 0.10 21.17
N VAL A 32 -8.82 1.15 20.71
CA VAL A 32 -7.48 1.49 21.22
C VAL A 32 -7.53 1.83 22.70
N ASP A 33 -8.44 2.71 23.12
CA ASP A 33 -8.54 3.15 24.51
C ASP A 33 -8.80 1.99 25.48
N SER A 34 -9.59 1.01 25.04
CA SER A 34 -9.90 -0.18 25.85
C SER A 34 -8.71 -1.12 26.05
N LEU A 35 -7.77 -1.15 25.09
CA LEU A 35 -6.66 -2.12 25.08
C LEU A 35 -5.32 -1.50 25.45
N LEU A 36 -5.14 -0.20 25.19
CA LEU A 36 -3.89 0.54 25.38
C LEU A 36 -4.15 1.84 26.16
N PRO A 37 -4.60 1.74 27.42
CA PRO A 37 -4.88 2.93 28.22
C PRO A 37 -3.65 3.84 28.32
N GLY A 38 -3.88 5.16 28.31
CA GLY A 38 -2.83 6.19 28.38
C GLY A 38 -2.08 6.44 27.07
N THR A 39 -2.40 5.72 25.99
CA THR A 39 -1.81 5.93 24.66
C THR A 39 -2.59 6.99 23.88
N THR A 40 -1.88 7.89 23.20
CA THR A 40 -2.50 8.81 22.23
C THR A 40 -2.55 8.15 20.86
N PHE A 41 -3.74 8.07 20.26
CA PHE A 41 -3.96 7.49 18.94
C PHE A 41 -4.27 8.56 17.90
N GLY A 42 -3.51 8.55 16.81
CA GLY A 42 -3.70 9.40 15.64
C GLY A 42 -3.90 8.56 14.39
N MET A 43 -4.87 8.93 13.55
CA MET A 43 -5.17 8.24 12.30
C MET A 43 -5.68 9.22 11.23
N SER A 44 -5.25 9.00 9.98
CA SER A 44 -5.89 9.54 8.80
C SER A 44 -6.06 8.45 7.73
N LEU A 45 -7.21 8.45 7.05
CA LEU A 45 -7.55 7.58 5.93
C LEU A 45 -8.03 8.43 4.77
N ARG A 46 -7.45 8.24 3.58
CA ARG A 46 -7.74 9.06 2.39
C ARG A 46 -7.95 8.20 1.17
N SER A 47 -9.00 8.51 0.40
CA SER A 47 -9.25 7.93 -0.93
C SER A 47 -8.38 8.61 -1.98
N VAL A 48 -7.57 7.82 -2.70
CA VAL A 48 -6.76 8.31 -3.82
C VAL A 48 -7.64 8.63 -5.02
N LYS A 49 -8.74 7.91 -5.26
CA LYS A 49 -9.66 8.19 -6.36
C LYS A 49 -10.41 9.50 -6.15
N MET A 50 -10.94 9.73 -4.95
CA MET A 50 -11.67 10.96 -4.60
C MET A 50 -10.74 12.13 -4.29
N GLY A 51 -9.49 11.87 -3.89
CA GLY A 51 -8.55 12.88 -3.41
C GLY A 51 -8.94 13.46 -2.04
N LYS A 52 -9.75 12.75 -1.25
CA LYS A 52 -10.36 13.24 -0.01
C LYS A 52 -10.04 12.38 1.19
N GLU A 53 -9.86 13.02 2.33
CA GLU A 53 -9.84 12.33 3.61
C GLU A 53 -11.26 11.82 3.90
N ILE A 54 -11.35 10.56 4.33
CA ILE A 54 -12.59 9.81 4.57
C ILE A 54 -12.64 9.24 5.99
N GLY A 55 -11.57 9.39 6.77
CA GLY A 55 -11.51 9.05 8.19
C GLY A 55 -10.38 9.81 8.87
N ASN A 56 -10.64 10.35 10.05
CA ASN A 56 -9.70 11.15 10.82
C ASN A 56 -9.95 10.92 12.31
N ILE A 57 -8.89 10.62 13.06
CA ILE A 57 -8.85 10.62 14.52
C ILE A 57 -7.58 11.37 14.90
N ASN A 58 -7.70 12.56 15.46
CA ASN A 58 -6.55 13.40 15.82
C ASN A 58 -5.53 13.56 14.66
N GLY A 59 -6.01 13.50 13.40
CA GLY A 59 -5.14 13.42 12.23
C GLY A 59 -4.38 14.71 11.95
N ASP A 60 -4.85 15.83 12.51
CA ASP A 60 -4.22 17.16 12.38
C ASP A 60 -3.33 17.52 13.58
N GLU A 61 -3.19 16.61 14.56
CA GLU A 61 -2.24 16.74 15.67
C GLU A 61 -0.86 16.19 15.30
N MET A 62 0.16 16.61 16.05
CA MET A 62 1.55 16.22 15.81
C MET A 62 1.91 14.92 16.53
N PHE A 63 2.36 13.91 15.78
CA PHE A 63 2.78 12.61 16.29
C PHE A 63 4.26 12.35 16.00
N THR A 64 4.92 11.61 16.90
CA THR A 64 6.27 11.13 16.65
C THR A 64 6.20 10.00 15.63
N PRO A 65 6.87 10.09 14.47
CA PRO A 65 6.64 9.14 13.38
C PRO A 65 7.38 7.81 13.54
N ALA A 66 8.46 7.78 14.32
CA ALA A 66 9.45 6.71 14.26
C ALA A 66 9.91 6.49 12.79
N SER A 67 10.27 5.25 12.45
CA SER A 67 10.69 4.85 11.08
C SER A 67 9.66 5.05 9.96
N THR A 68 8.44 5.51 10.24
CA THR A 68 7.51 5.93 9.16
C THR A 68 7.95 7.24 8.52
N LEU A 69 8.82 8.03 9.17
CA LEU A 69 9.40 9.25 8.60
C LEU A 69 10.16 8.97 7.30
N LYS A 70 10.77 7.79 7.18
CA LYS A 70 11.44 7.33 5.96
C LYS A 70 10.55 7.41 4.72
N THR A 71 9.22 7.40 4.88
CA THR A 71 8.29 7.63 3.76
C THR A 71 8.48 9.01 3.12
N LEU A 72 8.80 10.05 3.89
CA LEU A 72 9.13 11.38 3.39
C LEU A 72 10.46 11.37 2.63
N THR A 73 11.53 10.88 3.27
CA THR A 73 12.87 10.85 2.67
C THR A 73 12.89 10.05 1.37
N THR A 74 12.23 8.90 1.33
CA THR A 74 12.14 8.07 0.13
C THR A 74 11.21 8.65 -0.94
N ALA A 75 10.17 9.41 -0.55
CA ALA A 75 9.30 10.10 -1.51
C ALA A 75 10.03 11.27 -2.18
N ALA A 76 10.77 12.06 -1.39
CA ALA A 76 11.62 13.14 -1.90
C ALA A 76 12.70 12.59 -2.85
N ALA A 77 13.33 11.47 -2.51
CA ALA A 77 14.30 10.80 -3.38
C ALA A 77 13.69 10.34 -4.70
N ILE A 78 12.53 9.66 -4.67
CA ILE A 78 11.84 9.24 -5.90
C ILE A 78 11.44 10.44 -6.76
N HIS A 79 11.01 11.55 -6.13
CA HIS A 79 10.58 12.74 -6.84
C HIS A 79 11.75 13.39 -7.59
N PHE A 80 12.84 13.69 -6.90
CA PHE A 80 13.96 14.45 -7.49
C PHE A 80 14.98 13.61 -8.25
N LEU A 81 15.32 12.43 -7.75
CA LEU A 81 16.42 11.64 -8.30
C LEU A 81 15.91 10.73 -9.43
N PRO A 82 16.73 10.46 -10.47
CA PRO A 82 16.41 9.43 -11.45
C PRO A 82 16.45 8.05 -10.80
N LEU A 83 15.69 7.09 -11.33
CA LEU A 83 15.56 5.74 -10.73
C LEU A 83 16.88 4.95 -10.75
N ASN A 84 17.79 5.29 -11.66
CA ASN A 84 19.15 4.80 -11.78
C ASN A 84 20.19 5.72 -11.11
N TYR A 85 19.76 6.61 -10.20
CA TYR A 85 20.70 7.37 -9.40
C TYR A 85 21.58 6.44 -8.57
N GLU A 86 22.87 6.74 -8.55
CA GLU A 86 23.93 5.90 -8.00
C GLU A 86 24.95 6.81 -7.32
N PRO A 87 25.08 6.77 -5.97
CA PRO A 87 26.16 7.46 -5.28
C PRO A 87 27.50 6.87 -5.71
N LYS A 88 28.48 7.73 -5.99
CA LYS A 88 29.78 7.30 -6.50
C LYS A 88 30.83 7.23 -5.41
N THR A 89 31.73 6.27 -5.54
CA THR A 89 33.05 6.32 -4.90
C THR A 89 34.10 6.38 -6.00
N GLU A 90 34.94 7.40 -5.97
CA GLU A 90 35.94 7.65 -7.00
C GLU A 90 37.34 7.48 -6.40
N ILE A 91 38.24 6.88 -7.17
CA ILE A 91 39.67 6.79 -6.85
C ILE A 91 40.47 7.45 -7.96
N THR A 92 41.24 8.47 -7.60
CA THR A 92 42.15 9.17 -8.48
C THR A 92 43.58 8.83 -8.09
N VAL A 93 44.36 8.38 -9.06
CA VAL A 93 45.78 8.01 -8.91
C VAL A 93 46.62 9.20 -9.36
N PHE A 94 47.46 9.71 -8.47
CA PHE A 94 48.39 10.80 -8.74
C PHE A 94 49.84 10.32 -8.62
N GLY A 95 50.74 10.88 -9.41
CA GLY A 95 52.19 10.68 -9.28
C GLY A 95 52.81 10.03 -10.50
N ASP A 96 53.81 9.17 -10.27
CA ASP A 96 54.62 8.56 -11.33
C ASP A 96 54.79 7.05 -11.08
N ILE A 97 54.69 6.24 -12.15
CA ILE A 97 54.86 4.78 -12.08
C ILE A 97 56.23 4.41 -12.67
N LYS A 98 57.09 3.78 -11.87
CA LYS A 98 58.38 3.22 -12.31
C LYS A 98 58.56 1.82 -11.75
N LYS A 99 58.87 0.84 -12.62
CA LYS A 99 59.08 -0.56 -12.24
C LYS A 99 57.96 -1.07 -11.30
N ARG A 100 56.70 -0.85 -11.68
CA ARG A 100 55.50 -1.27 -10.93
C ARG A 100 55.28 -0.56 -9.58
N THR A 101 56.13 0.41 -9.24
CA THR A 101 56.00 1.25 -8.06
C THR A 101 55.38 2.59 -8.43
N LEU A 102 54.23 2.91 -7.84
CA LEU A 102 53.67 4.25 -7.83
C LEU A 102 54.33 5.07 -6.71
N THR A 103 55.06 6.12 -7.08
CA THR A 103 55.48 7.17 -6.13
C THR A 103 54.49 8.32 -6.26
N GLY A 104 53.53 8.41 -5.33
CA GLY A 104 52.30 9.15 -5.61
C GLY A 104 51.25 9.06 -4.52
N SER A 105 50.05 9.54 -4.79
CA SER A 105 48.92 9.43 -3.87
C SER A 105 47.69 8.81 -4.52
N LEU A 106 46.90 8.12 -3.70
CA LEU A 106 45.55 7.72 -4.05
C LEU A 106 44.58 8.65 -3.35
N LYS A 107 43.79 9.40 -4.11
CA LYS A 107 42.70 10.19 -3.56
C LYS A 107 41.39 9.42 -3.72
N ILE A 108 40.70 9.12 -2.63
CA ILE A 108 39.42 8.40 -2.64
C ILE A 108 38.33 9.36 -2.16
N ARG A 109 37.37 9.67 -3.04
CA ARG A 109 36.23 10.53 -2.73
C ARG A 109 34.95 9.71 -2.73
N GLY A 110 34.24 9.71 -1.61
CA GLY A 110 32.96 9.02 -1.46
C GLY A 110 31.78 9.98 -1.51
N GLU A 111 30.67 9.53 -2.10
CA GLU A 111 29.39 10.26 -2.10
C GLU A 111 28.35 9.65 -1.15
N GLY A 112 28.79 8.83 -0.19
CA GLY A 112 27.90 8.10 0.71
C GLY A 112 27.13 7.01 -0.02
N ASP A 113 27.83 6.01 -0.55
CA ASP A 113 27.19 4.79 -1.05
C ASP A 113 27.00 3.81 0.13
N PRO A 114 25.76 3.53 0.58
CA PRO A 114 25.54 2.66 1.72
C PRO A 114 25.74 1.17 1.38
N ASN A 115 25.84 0.81 0.09
CA ASN A 115 25.90 -0.58 -0.37
C ASN A 115 27.34 -1.12 -0.55
N ILE A 116 28.36 -0.37 -0.10
CA ILE A 116 29.70 -0.94 0.16
C ILE A 116 29.60 -1.79 1.44
N SER A 117 28.84 -2.89 1.37
CA SER A 117 28.44 -3.72 2.50
C SER A 117 28.12 -5.14 2.07
N ALA A 118 28.37 -6.10 2.97
CA ALA A 118 27.97 -7.50 2.79
C ALA A 118 26.46 -7.67 2.63
N ARG A 119 25.68 -6.68 3.12
CA ARG A 119 24.22 -6.64 2.98
C ARG A 119 23.75 -6.75 1.52
N TYR A 120 24.50 -6.14 0.60
CA TYR A 120 24.14 -6.13 -0.82
C TYR A 120 24.90 -7.19 -1.63
N TYR A 121 26.20 -7.38 -1.36
CA TYR A 121 27.08 -8.23 -2.18
C TYR A 121 27.39 -9.62 -1.60
N ASP A 122 26.90 -9.96 -0.40
CA ASP A 122 27.31 -11.16 0.39
C ASP A 122 28.82 -11.24 0.69
N ASP A 123 29.62 -10.30 0.19
CA ASP A 123 31.02 -10.03 0.53
C ASP A 123 31.18 -8.52 0.81
N PRO A 124 31.58 -8.11 2.03
CA PRO A 124 31.76 -6.70 2.33
C PRO A 124 32.89 -6.05 1.50
N PHE A 125 33.86 -6.84 1.01
CA PHE A 125 35.01 -6.34 0.27
C PHE A 125 34.79 -6.24 -1.24
N TYR A 126 33.66 -6.70 -1.78
CA TYR A 126 33.40 -6.76 -3.23
C TYR A 126 33.80 -5.46 -3.95
N MET A 127 33.31 -4.33 -3.44
CA MET A 127 33.56 -3.02 -4.07
C MET A 127 34.99 -2.51 -3.83
N LEU A 128 35.56 -2.72 -2.64
CA LEU A 128 36.94 -2.33 -2.34
C LEU A 128 37.94 -3.14 -3.18
N ASN A 129 37.66 -4.42 -3.41
CA ASN A 129 38.43 -5.29 -4.29
C ASN A 129 38.41 -4.76 -5.72
N ALA A 130 37.25 -4.35 -6.25
CA ALA A 130 37.15 -3.76 -7.59
C ALA A 130 37.97 -2.47 -7.73
N MET A 131 37.99 -1.62 -6.70
CA MET A 131 38.84 -0.42 -6.65
C MET A 131 40.32 -0.77 -6.70
N VAL A 132 40.75 -1.71 -5.87
CA VAL A 132 42.15 -2.15 -5.79
C VAL A 132 42.60 -2.86 -7.06
N ASP A 133 41.76 -3.73 -7.63
CA ASP A 133 42.04 -4.42 -8.89
C ASP A 133 42.21 -3.43 -10.05
N SER A 134 41.48 -2.31 -10.05
CA SER A 134 41.63 -1.23 -11.03
C SER A 134 42.98 -0.51 -10.92
N VAL A 135 43.47 -0.29 -9.69
CA VAL A 135 44.83 0.25 -9.46
C VAL A 135 45.88 -0.77 -9.90
N ARG A 136 45.69 -2.05 -9.57
CA ARG A 136 46.61 -3.14 -9.98
C ARG A 136 46.69 -3.29 -11.50
N ALA A 137 45.59 -3.06 -12.21
CA ALA A 137 45.53 -3.10 -13.68
C ALA A 137 46.40 -2.02 -14.36
N MET A 138 46.85 -1.00 -13.62
CA MET A 138 47.84 -0.03 -14.08
C MET A 138 49.29 -0.53 -13.94
N ASP A 139 49.47 -1.85 -13.74
CA ASP A 139 50.75 -2.51 -13.49
C ASP A 139 51.42 -2.09 -12.17
N ILE A 140 50.62 -1.69 -11.17
CA ILE A 140 51.09 -1.25 -9.85
C ILE A 140 51.01 -2.42 -8.86
N ASP A 141 52.13 -2.74 -8.21
CA ASP A 141 52.18 -3.66 -7.06
C ASP A 141 52.72 -3.00 -5.77
N THR A 142 53.28 -1.80 -5.89
CA THR A 142 53.84 -1.06 -4.76
C THR A 142 53.39 0.39 -4.84
N ILE A 143 52.92 0.95 -3.74
CA ILE A 143 52.55 2.35 -3.60
C ILE A 143 53.42 2.96 -2.51
N VAL A 144 54.20 3.99 -2.86
CA VAL A 144 54.98 4.80 -1.93
C VAL A 144 54.38 6.21 -1.90
N GLY A 145 53.63 6.52 -0.86
CA GLY A 145 53.05 7.85 -0.69
C GLY A 145 51.86 7.89 0.25
N GLN A 146 50.78 8.56 -0.15
CA GLN A 146 49.63 8.86 0.73
C GLN A 146 48.32 8.31 0.17
N ILE A 147 47.39 7.97 1.07
CA ILE A 147 45.98 7.73 0.72
C ILE A 147 45.17 8.88 1.33
N ASP A 148 44.71 9.77 0.47
CA ASP A 148 43.87 10.91 0.82
C ASP A 148 42.40 10.47 0.75
N LEU A 149 41.69 10.56 1.88
CA LEU A 149 40.27 10.22 1.97
C LEU A 149 39.46 11.51 1.95
N ASP A 150 38.95 11.85 0.79
CA ASP A 150 38.16 13.05 0.56
C ASP A 150 36.75 12.88 1.08
N THR A 151 36.47 13.61 2.17
CA THR A 151 35.17 13.63 2.85
C THR A 151 34.34 14.86 2.51
N SER A 152 34.78 15.69 1.56
CA SER A 152 34.18 17.00 1.29
C SER A 152 32.76 16.94 0.74
N TYR A 153 32.30 15.77 0.27
CA TYR A 153 30.93 15.62 -0.23
C TYR A 153 29.89 15.77 0.87
N TYR A 154 30.23 15.36 2.10
CA TYR A 154 29.38 15.59 3.25
C TYR A 154 29.96 16.65 4.16
N LYS A 155 29.07 17.45 4.73
CA LYS A 155 29.37 18.32 5.86
C LYS A 155 28.93 17.60 7.12
N GLY A 156 29.84 17.50 8.09
CA GLY A 156 29.58 16.87 9.38
C GLY A 156 28.48 17.58 10.20
N PRO A 157 28.15 17.05 11.39
CA PRO A 157 28.81 15.93 12.05
C PRO A 157 28.42 14.54 11.49
N TRP A 158 29.31 13.56 11.64
CA TRP A 158 29.04 12.15 11.29
C TRP A 158 28.11 11.48 12.29
N LYS A 159 28.28 11.80 13.55
CA LYS A 159 27.38 11.42 14.63
C LYS A 159 26.18 12.35 14.59
N ALA A 160 24.97 11.79 14.52
CA ALA A 160 23.76 12.59 14.65
C ALA A 160 23.76 13.32 16.00
N GLU A 161 23.07 14.46 16.09
CA GLU A 161 23.05 15.26 17.32
C GLU A 161 21.81 14.96 18.18
N ASN A 162 20.69 14.61 17.54
CA ASN A 162 19.37 14.57 18.19
C ASN A 162 18.85 13.14 18.43
N TRP A 163 19.74 12.14 18.52
CA TRP A 163 19.36 10.78 18.92
C TRP A 163 19.62 10.53 20.40
N ARG A 164 18.85 9.61 20.99
CA ARG A 164 19.07 9.16 22.37
C ARG A 164 20.47 8.55 22.50
N ARG A 165 21.14 8.85 23.62
CA ARG A 165 22.53 8.41 23.87
C ARG A 165 22.73 6.90 23.69
N ASN A 166 21.78 6.08 24.15
CA ASN A 166 21.88 4.62 24.04
C ASN A 166 21.67 4.08 22.61
N PHE A 167 21.16 4.89 21.68
CA PHE A 167 20.98 4.46 20.28
C PHE A 167 22.30 4.38 19.52
N TYR A 168 23.30 5.19 19.87
CA TYR A 168 24.63 5.14 19.23
C TYR A 168 25.39 3.84 19.53
N ASP A 169 24.95 3.05 20.50
CA ASP A 169 25.54 1.75 20.85
C ASP A 169 24.83 0.58 20.17
N SER A 170 23.88 0.87 19.29
CA SER A 170 23.13 -0.10 18.50
C SER A 170 23.49 0.05 17.03
N TRP A 171 23.46 -1.05 16.27
CA TRP A 171 23.79 -1.07 14.84
C TRP A 171 22.99 -0.05 14.02
N TYR A 172 21.75 0.23 14.43
CA TYR A 172 20.86 1.18 13.76
C TYR A 172 21.16 2.66 14.07
N GLY A 173 22.14 2.93 14.95
CA GLY A 173 22.60 4.27 15.32
C GLY A 173 24.08 4.51 14.96
N ALA A 174 24.60 3.80 13.96
CA ALA A 174 25.96 3.99 13.45
C ALA A 174 26.18 5.41 12.91
N GLU A 175 27.42 5.91 13.02
CA GLU A 175 27.83 7.20 12.46
C GLU A 175 27.78 7.18 10.92
N ILE A 176 27.44 8.32 10.33
CA ILE A 176 27.18 8.47 8.89
C ILE A 176 28.26 9.35 8.26
N GLY A 177 29.13 8.75 7.46
CA GLY A 177 30.17 9.44 6.71
C GLY A 177 30.05 9.18 5.19
N PRO A 178 30.70 10.02 4.35
CA PRO A 178 30.66 9.88 2.90
C PRO A 178 31.43 8.65 2.38
N LEU A 179 32.33 8.08 3.20
CA LEU A 179 33.03 6.83 2.94
C LEU A 179 32.62 5.83 4.03
N GLY A 180 31.66 4.97 3.71
CA GLY A 180 31.17 3.92 4.60
C GLY A 180 31.69 2.54 4.17
N PHE A 181 31.83 1.64 5.13
CA PHE A 181 32.16 0.24 4.88
C PHE A 181 31.32 -0.65 5.81
N ASN A 182 30.64 -1.63 5.23
CA ASN A 182 29.84 -2.64 5.93
C ASN A 182 28.84 -2.05 6.94
N ASP A 183 27.98 -1.13 6.46
CA ASP A 183 26.99 -0.39 7.28
C ASP A 183 27.60 0.40 8.46
N ASN A 184 28.92 0.62 8.46
CA ASN A 184 29.69 1.10 9.61
C ASN A 184 29.45 0.26 10.86
N CYS A 185 29.41 -1.06 10.65
CA CYS A 185 29.18 -2.05 11.69
C CYS A 185 30.13 -3.24 11.53
N VAL A 186 30.30 -3.98 12.63
CA VAL A 186 30.90 -5.31 12.67
C VAL A 186 29.94 -6.29 13.33
N THR A 187 30.01 -7.55 12.90
CA THR A 187 29.41 -8.66 13.62
C THR A 187 30.43 -9.24 14.59
N ILE A 188 30.09 -9.25 15.87
CA ILE A 188 30.85 -9.95 16.90
C ILE A 188 30.21 -11.32 17.09
N ARG A 189 30.93 -12.39 16.76
CA ARG A 189 30.50 -13.78 17.02
C ARG A 189 31.27 -14.35 18.19
N PHE A 190 30.61 -15.16 19.00
CA PHE A 190 31.23 -15.73 20.18
C PHE A 190 30.67 -17.11 20.52
N TRP A 191 31.54 -17.90 21.15
CA TRP A 191 31.36 -19.31 21.51
C TRP A 191 31.75 -19.50 22.98
N PRO A 192 31.20 -20.51 23.68
CA PRO A 192 31.73 -20.86 24.98
C PRO A 192 33.22 -21.20 24.87
N GLY A 193 33.96 -20.93 25.94
CA GLY A 193 35.31 -21.43 26.13
C GLY A 193 35.30 -22.95 26.29
N TYR A 194 36.48 -23.56 26.22
CA TYR A 194 36.62 -25.01 26.18
C TYR A 194 36.17 -25.67 27.49
N PHE A 195 36.43 -25.02 28.62
CA PHE A 195 36.00 -25.45 29.95
C PHE A 195 35.20 -24.38 30.69
N ARG A 196 34.47 -24.81 31.73
CA ARG A 196 33.81 -23.88 32.66
C ARG A 196 34.83 -22.97 33.33
N GLY A 197 34.51 -21.68 33.42
CA GLY A 197 35.41 -20.65 33.96
C GLY A 197 36.32 -20.01 32.91
N ASP A 198 36.47 -20.64 31.74
CA ASP A 198 37.23 -20.06 30.63
C ASP A 198 36.56 -18.80 30.10
N THR A 199 37.37 -17.90 29.56
CA THR A 199 36.84 -16.78 28.78
C THR A 199 36.25 -17.32 27.47
N ALA A 200 35.09 -16.81 27.08
CA ALA A 200 34.44 -17.16 25.82
C ALA A 200 35.35 -16.82 24.62
N VAL A 201 35.25 -17.59 23.54
CA VAL A 201 35.97 -17.28 22.29
C VAL A 201 35.18 -16.22 21.53
N VAL A 202 35.85 -15.18 21.00
CA VAL A 202 35.22 -14.08 20.26
C VAL A 202 35.93 -13.88 18.92
N SER A 203 35.16 -13.58 17.87
CA SER A 203 35.66 -13.16 16.56
C SER A 203 34.91 -11.93 16.06
N ILE A 204 35.58 -11.15 15.21
CA ILE A 204 35.07 -9.93 14.57
C ILE A 204 34.87 -10.22 13.08
N GLN A 205 33.77 -9.78 12.48
CA GLN A 205 33.48 -9.96 11.06
C GLN A 205 32.84 -8.71 10.45
N PRO A 206 33.46 -8.08 9.42
CA PRO A 206 34.81 -8.33 8.92
C PRO A 206 35.88 -7.83 9.91
N ASP A 207 36.98 -8.58 10.07
CA ASP A 207 38.13 -8.14 10.86
C ASP A 207 39.20 -7.53 9.95
N VAL A 208 39.31 -6.20 10.01
CA VAL A 208 40.32 -5.41 9.29
C VAL A 208 41.36 -4.81 10.25
N GLY A 209 41.44 -5.31 11.49
CA GLY A 209 42.36 -4.82 12.52
C GLY A 209 42.00 -3.45 13.11
N TYR A 210 40.76 -2.98 12.91
CA TYR A 210 40.31 -1.66 13.36
C TYR A 210 39.55 -1.69 14.69
N VAL A 211 38.69 -2.68 14.89
CA VAL A 211 37.88 -2.82 16.11
C VAL A 211 38.66 -3.63 17.13
N LYS A 212 38.77 -3.12 18.36
CA LYS A 212 39.38 -3.85 19.49
C LYS A 212 38.30 -4.38 20.42
N VAL A 213 38.33 -5.68 20.69
CA VAL A 213 37.44 -6.30 21.69
C VAL A 213 38.20 -6.59 22.99
N ILE A 214 37.72 -6.06 24.10
CA ILE A 214 38.14 -6.42 25.46
C ILE A 214 37.16 -7.47 25.98
N ASN A 215 37.61 -8.72 26.04
CA ASN A 215 36.73 -9.86 26.30
C ASN A 215 36.85 -10.36 27.75
N ASN A 216 35.84 -10.04 28.56
CA ASN A 216 35.68 -10.52 29.93
C ASN A 216 34.48 -11.48 30.07
N LEU A 217 33.94 -12.00 28.96
CA LEU A 217 32.78 -12.90 28.97
C LEU A 217 33.22 -14.30 29.46
N LYS A 218 32.54 -14.84 30.47
CA LYS A 218 32.93 -16.12 31.10
C LYS A 218 31.99 -17.28 30.77
N THR A 219 32.57 -18.45 30.59
CA THR A 219 31.84 -19.70 30.31
C THR A 219 31.30 -20.30 31.59
N VAL A 220 30.00 -20.60 31.62
CA VAL A 220 29.30 -21.14 32.79
C VAL A 220 28.49 -22.38 32.44
N LYS A 221 28.06 -23.13 33.45
CA LYS A 221 27.23 -24.33 33.26
C LYS A 221 25.89 -24.01 32.59
N GLY A 222 25.45 -24.88 31.69
CA GLY A 222 24.09 -24.90 31.13
C GLY A 222 23.92 -24.09 29.85
N LYS A 223 22.67 -23.75 29.53
CA LYS A 223 22.25 -23.09 28.27
C LYS A 223 21.98 -21.58 28.40
N LYS A 224 22.23 -20.97 29.57
CA LYS A 224 21.84 -19.57 29.82
C LYS A 224 22.88 -18.60 29.26
N LYS A 225 22.40 -17.48 28.71
CA LYS A 225 23.21 -16.34 28.30
C LYS A 225 22.86 -15.10 29.14
N LYS A 226 23.87 -14.44 29.71
CA LYS A 226 23.72 -13.17 30.42
C LYS A 226 24.95 -12.30 30.18
N TRP A 227 25.13 -11.85 28.94
CA TRP A 227 26.22 -10.96 28.55
C TRP A 227 25.80 -9.49 28.60
N VAL A 228 26.78 -8.61 28.76
CA VAL A 228 26.66 -7.16 28.62
C VAL A 228 27.79 -6.67 27.72
N TYR A 229 27.56 -5.55 27.04
CA TYR A 229 28.59 -4.89 26.26
C TYR A 229 28.61 -3.39 26.54
N GLY A 230 29.77 -2.78 26.37
CA GLY A 230 29.95 -1.34 26.33
C GLY A 230 30.78 -0.96 25.11
N ILE A 231 30.43 0.15 24.47
CA ILE A 231 31.18 0.70 23.34
C ILE A 231 31.79 2.01 23.79
N ASP A 232 33.09 2.19 23.52
CA ASP A 232 33.76 3.46 23.77
C ASP A 232 33.09 4.58 22.94
N PRO A 233 32.87 5.77 23.52
CA PRO A 233 32.13 6.84 22.85
C PRO A 233 32.83 7.38 21.61
N ASP A 234 34.17 7.28 21.53
CA ASP A 234 35.00 7.93 20.51
C ASP A 234 35.89 6.94 19.75
N LYS A 235 36.23 5.81 20.37
CA LYS A 235 37.10 4.77 19.80
C LYS A 235 36.29 3.52 19.44
N SER A 236 36.76 2.78 18.46
CA SER A 236 36.19 1.47 18.12
C SER A 236 36.66 0.36 19.08
N ILE A 237 36.38 0.55 20.38
CA ILE A 237 36.68 -0.40 21.45
C ILE A 237 35.37 -0.94 22.01
N ILE A 238 35.22 -2.26 22.01
CA ILE A 238 34.05 -2.97 22.53
C ILE A 238 34.49 -3.78 23.75
N THR A 239 33.86 -3.53 24.89
CA THR A 239 34.09 -4.33 26.10
C THR A 239 32.93 -5.30 26.28
N LEU A 240 33.23 -6.60 26.37
CA LEU A 240 32.27 -7.67 26.62
C LEU A 240 32.42 -8.20 28.04
N GLY A 241 31.31 -8.47 28.72
CA GLY A 241 31.31 -9.07 30.05
C GLY A 241 30.08 -9.93 30.30
N GLY A 242 29.97 -10.48 31.51
CA GLY A 242 28.88 -11.37 31.91
C GLY A 242 29.19 -12.84 31.67
N THR A 243 28.18 -13.64 31.34
CA THR A 243 28.31 -15.11 31.22
C THR A 243 27.65 -15.71 29.98
N MET A 244 28.23 -16.81 29.50
CA MET A 244 27.73 -17.63 28.40
C MET A 244 27.73 -19.11 28.81
N GLY A 245 26.61 -19.79 28.60
CA GLY A 245 26.47 -21.21 28.88
C GLY A 245 27.33 -22.10 27.97
N GLU A 246 27.94 -23.13 28.53
CA GLU A 246 28.75 -24.13 27.81
C GLU A 246 27.96 -24.95 26.78
N ASP A 247 26.64 -25.09 26.99
CA ASP A 247 25.74 -25.85 26.10
C ASP A 247 25.21 -24.98 24.92
N LEU A 248 25.77 -23.80 24.69
CA LEU A 248 25.40 -22.91 23.58
C LEU A 248 26.35 -23.13 22.40
N ASP A 249 25.79 -23.39 21.22
CA ASP A 249 26.60 -23.56 20.00
C ASP A 249 27.38 -22.30 19.65
N SER A 250 26.68 -21.16 19.50
CA SER A 250 27.28 -19.86 19.25
C SER A 250 26.25 -18.75 19.47
N ALA A 251 26.73 -17.51 19.53
CA ALA A 251 25.90 -16.33 19.48
C ALA A 251 26.59 -15.20 18.72
N SER A 252 25.81 -14.22 18.28
CA SER A 252 26.32 -13.06 17.57
C SER A 252 25.54 -11.80 17.88
N MET A 253 26.21 -10.66 17.74
CA MET A 253 25.59 -9.34 17.75
C MET A 253 26.24 -8.43 16.72
N VAL A 254 25.47 -7.53 16.13
CA VAL A 254 25.96 -6.49 15.22
C VAL A 254 26.12 -5.22 16.03
N LEU A 255 27.32 -4.63 16.02
CA LEU A 255 27.65 -3.43 16.77
C LEU A 255 28.24 -2.36 15.84
N PRO A 256 27.89 -1.08 16.06
CA PRO A 256 28.43 0.03 15.28
C PRO A 256 29.90 0.27 15.63
N ILE A 257 30.65 0.78 14.66
CA ILE A 257 32.01 1.30 14.90
C ILE A 257 31.99 2.80 15.23
N ARG A 258 33.14 3.34 15.62
CA ARG A 258 33.42 4.78 15.72
C ARG A 258 34.41 5.22 14.65
N ASN A 259 34.27 6.45 14.16
CA ASN A 259 35.08 7.01 13.09
C ASN A 259 35.02 6.15 11.82
N PRO A 260 33.95 6.27 11.02
CA PRO A 260 33.74 5.45 9.82
C PRO A 260 34.78 5.65 8.73
N ILE A 261 35.38 6.84 8.65
CA ILE A 261 36.44 7.12 7.67
C ILE A 261 37.70 6.32 8.00
N GLY A 262 38.05 6.22 9.29
CA GLY A 262 39.13 5.36 9.76
C GLY A 262 38.87 3.88 9.48
N TYR A 263 37.62 3.43 9.67
CA TYR A 263 37.23 2.05 9.37
C TYR A 263 37.31 1.72 7.88
N PHE A 264 36.81 2.61 7.02
CA PHE A 264 36.97 2.52 5.57
C PHE A 264 38.45 2.46 5.17
N ARG A 265 39.29 3.31 5.78
CA ARG A 265 40.75 3.29 5.54
C ARG A 265 41.34 1.92 5.86
N ALA A 266 41.04 1.37 7.02
CA ALA A 266 41.54 0.06 7.44
C ALA A 266 41.07 -1.05 6.48
N ALA A 267 39.82 -1.01 6.05
CA ALA A 267 39.28 -1.96 5.08
C ALA A 267 39.93 -1.85 3.69
N PHE A 268 40.18 -0.63 3.20
CA PHE A 268 40.87 -0.42 1.94
C PHE A 268 42.34 -0.89 2.00
N MET A 269 43.03 -0.63 3.11
CA MET A 269 44.38 -1.14 3.36
C MET A 269 44.43 -2.67 3.42
N TYR A 270 43.41 -3.29 4.03
CA TYR A 270 43.24 -4.73 4.04
C TYR A 270 43.04 -5.29 2.62
N ALA A 271 42.21 -4.63 1.79
CA ALA A 271 42.01 -5.00 0.40
C ALA A 271 43.30 -4.88 -0.44
N LEU A 272 44.08 -3.79 -0.28
CA LEU A 272 45.38 -3.63 -0.93
C LEU A 272 46.31 -4.81 -0.62
N LYS A 273 46.46 -5.14 0.67
CA LYS A 273 47.31 -6.25 1.12
C LYS A 273 46.84 -7.58 0.53
N ASN A 274 45.54 -7.88 0.59
CA ASN A 274 44.99 -9.14 0.09
C ASN A 274 45.13 -9.28 -1.43
N ARG A 275 45.14 -8.16 -2.16
CA ARG A 275 45.37 -8.13 -3.60
C ARG A 275 46.85 -8.02 -4.00
N GLY A 276 47.76 -8.09 -3.02
CA GLY A 276 49.20 -8.12 -3.25
C GLY A 276 49.83 -6.76 -3.54
N ILE A 277 49.16 -5.64 -3.22
CA ILE A 277 49.73 -4.31 -3.31
C ILE A 277 50.39 -3.93 -1.98
N VAL A 278 51.69 -3.63 -2.02
CA VAL A 278 52.46 -3.15 -0.87
C VAL A 278 52.30 -1.64 -0.76
N PHE A 279 51.68 -1.15 0.31
CA PHE A 279 51.62 0.28 0.62
C PHE A 279 52.71 0.67 1.62
N LYS A 280 53.45 1.73 1.32
CA LYS A 280 54.44 2.37 2.19
C LYS A 280 54.11 3.85 2.29
N GLU A 281 53.97 4.36 3.50
CA GLU A 281 53.78 5.78 3.73
C GLU A 281 54.98 6.57 3.17
N GLY A 282 54.72 7.65 2.46
CA GLY A 282 55.76 8.48 1.84
C GLY A 282 55.23 9.86 1.45
N LYS A 283 56.13 10.77 1.08
CA LYS A 283 55.74 12.08 0.55
C LYS A 283 55.86 12.05 -0.98
N SER A 284 54.79 12.41 -1.68
CA SER A 284 54.84 12.69 -3.12
C SER A 284 54.97 14.21 -3.33
N LYS A 285 55.81 14.61 -4.29
CA LYS A 285 55.87 16.00 -4.79
C LYS A 285 55.09 16.18 -6.11
N SER A 286 54.64 15.07 -6.71
CA SER A 286 53.98 15.04 -8.02
C SER A 286 52.47 14.98 -7.83
N ASN A 287 51.77 16.00 -8.33
CA ASN A 287 50.31 16.10 -8.37
C ASN A 287 49.74 15.76 -9.75
N THR A 288 50.52 15.07 -10.60
CA THR A 288 50.09 14.66 -11.93
C THR A 288 49.00 13.60 -11.83
N GLU A 289 47.79 13.88 -12.29
CA GLU A 289 46.72 12.88 -12.37
C GLU A 289 47.04 11.86 -13.47
N LEU A 290 47.18 10.60 -13.09
CA LEU A 290 47.44 9.49 -14.02
C LEU A 290 46.13 8.87 -14.52
N LYS A 291 45.20 8.62 -13.59
CA LYS A 291 43.94 7.95 -13.90
C LYS A 291 42.90 8.21 -12.81
N LYS A 292 41.65 8.34 -13.22
CA LYS A 292 40.48 8.34 -12.35
C LYS A 292 39.56 7.16 -12.68
N PHE A 293 39.12 6.46 -11.64
CA PHE A 293 38.12 5.40 -11.72
C PHE A 293 36.89 5.80 -10.88
N SER A 294 35.71 5.37 -11.32
CA SER A 294 34.43 5.68 -10.66
C SER A 294 33.65 4.39 -10.45
N PHE A 295 33.13 4.20 -9.24
CA PHE A 295 32.43 3.00 -8.82
C PHE A 295 31.08 3.37 -8.20
N SER A 296 30.10 2.49 -8.37
CA SER A 296 28.86 2.52 -7.60
C SER A 296 28.40 1.10 -7.30
N SER A 297 27.82 0.91 -6.11
CA SER A 297 27.43 -0.41 -5.61
C SER A 297 26.01 -0.78 -6.02
N ALA A 298 25.06 0.15 -5.94
CA ALA A 298 23.68 -0.17 -6.26
C ALA A 298 22.87 1.08 -6.64
N PRO A 299 21.86 0.93 -7.52
CA PRO A 299 20.97 2.03 -7.87
C PRO A 299 20.00 2.39 -6.74
N LEU A 300 19.38 3.56 -6.86
CA LEU A 300 18.40 4.10 -5.92
C LEU A 300 17.33 3.09 -5.51
N LEU A 301 16.81 2.27 -6.43
CA LEU A 301 15.79 1.28 -6.11
C LEU A 301 16.24 0.25 -5.06
N SER A 302 17.51 -0.16 -5.06
CA SER A 302 18.07 -1.04 -4.03
C SER A 302 18.15 -0.34 -2.67
N ILE A 303 18.52 0.95 -2.67
CA ILE A 303 18.54 1.77 -1.45
C ILE A 303 17.12 1.90 -0.88
N LEU A 304 16.12 2.13 -1.73
CA LEU A 304 14.73 2.23 -1.32
C LEU A 304 14.19 0.91 -0.75
N ASP A 305 14.53 -0.22 -1.35
CA ASP A 305 14.13 -1.54 -0.86
C ASP A 305 14.68 -1.79 0.55
N GLU A 306 15.98 -1.54 0.77
CA GLU A 306 16.60 -1.66 2.09
C GLU A 306 15.97 -0.71 3.14
N ILE A 307 15.65 0.53 2.75
CA ILE A 307 15.00 1.50 3.63
C ILE A 307 13.57 1.08 3.96
N ASN A 308 12.76 0.72 2.97
CA ASN A 308 11.32 0.55 3.15
C ASN A 308 10.91 -0.88 3.56
N GLN A 309 11.59 -1.92 3.06
CA GLN A 309 11.39 -3.30 3.49
C GLN A 309 12.02 -3.57 4.85
N ARG A 310 13.30 -3.23 5.03
CA ARG A 310 14.10 -3.64 6.21
C ARG A 310 14.26 -2.53 7.24
N SER A 311 13.75 -1.33 6.95
CA SER A 311 13.77 -0.19 7.86
C SER A 311 15.19 0.30 8.18
N GLN A 312 16.12 0.21 7.21
CA GLN A 312 17.52 0.56 7.42
C GLN A 312 17.73 2.06 7.69
N ASN A 313 18.24 2.38 8.89
CA ASN A 313 18.51 3.77 9.31
C ASN A 313 19.71 4.36 8.58
N PHE A 314 20.82 3.61 8.51
CA PHE A 314 22.05 4.06 7.85
C PHE A 314 21.79 4.47 6.39
N HIS A 315 21.01 3.67 5.66
CA HIS A 315 20.61 3.97 4.29
C HIS A 315 19.73 5.23 4.20
N ALA A 316 18.77 5.41 5.12
CA ALA A 316 17.89 6.58 5.12
C ALA A 316 18.65 7.88 5.41
N GLU A 317 19.56 7.86 6.38
CA GLU A 317 20.41 9.01 6.74
C GLU A 317 21.40 9.39 5.64
N THR A 318 21.93 8.38 4.94
CA THR A 318 22.81 8.55 3.79
C THR A 318 22.01 9.15 2.62
N LEU A 319 20.82 8.61 2.32
CA LEU A 319 19.95 9.13 1.27
C LEU A 319 19.50 10.57 1.53
N LEU A 320 19.22 10.93 2.79
CA LEU A 320 18.89 12.30 3.18
C LEU A 320 20.04 13.28 2.87
N ARG A 321 21.28 12.91 3.20
CA ARG A 321 22.46 13.74 2.89
C ARG A 321 22.72 13.80 1.39
N ASN A 322 22.51 12.70 0.66
CA ASN A 322 22.64 12.67 -0.80
C ASN A 322 21.62 13.60 -1.46
N LEU A 323 20.37 13.60 -0.97
CA LEU A 323 19.36 14.59 -1.37
C LEU A 323 19.81 16.02 -1.08
N GLY A 324 20.39 16.27 0.09
CA GLY A 324 20.94 17.58 0.43
C GLY A 324 22.01 18.05 -0.55
N ALA A 325 22.96 17.17 -0.89
CA ALA A 325 24.02 17.48 -1.84
C ALA A 325 23.45 17.75 -3.25
N GLN A 326 22.55 16.89 -3.72
CA GLN A 326 22.03 16.95 -5.09
C GLN A 326 21.02 18.09 -5.32
N ILE A 327 20.22 18.43 -4.31
CA ILE A 327 19.08 19.36 -4.46
C ILE A 327 19.32 20.69 -3.77
N SER A 328 20.05 20.69 -2.65
CA SER A 328 20.31 21.89 -1.84
C SER A 328 21.77 22.34 -1.88
N GLY A 329 22.64 21.62 -2.61
CA GLY A 329 24.08 21.93 -2.72
C GLY A 329 24.91 21.61 -1.47
N GLU A 330 24.34 20.96 -0.46
CA GLU A 330 25.03 20.65 0.80
C GLU A 330 24.70 19.24 1.30
N GLY A 331 25.68 18.34 1.31
CA GLY A 331 25.54 16.98 1.83
C GLY A 331 25.49 16.93 3.36
N SER A 332 24.39 17.38 3.96
CA SER A 332 24.20 17.43 5.40
C SER A 332 22.75 17.07 5.77
N VAL A 333 22.50 16.87 7.08
CA VAL A 333 21.11 16.73 7.58
C VAL A 333 20.30 17.97 7.22
N GLU A 334 20.87 19.16 7.40
CA GLU A 334 20.19 20.43 7.10
C GLU A 334 19.93 20.61 5.59
N GLY A 335 20.88 20.24 4.74
CA GLY A 335 20.68 20.21 3.29
C GLY A 335 19.59 19.22 2.88
N GLY A 336 19.54 18.05 3.51
CA GLY A 336 18.48 17.07 3.31
C GLY A 336 17.10 17.57 3.73
N ARG A 337 16.99 18.21 4.90
CA ARG A 337 15.75 18.85 5.38
C ARG A 337 15.26 19.93 4.42
N LYS A 338 16.17 20.72 3.86
CA LYS A 338 15.84 21.71 2.81
C LYS A 338 15.28 21.02 1.55
N ALA A 339 15.87 19.89 1.14
CA ALA A 339 15.37 19.11 0.01
C ALA A 339 13.98 18.52 0.30
N GLU A 340 13.74 17.96 1.48
CA GLU A 340 12.43 17.45 1.89
C GLU A 340 11.38 18.57 1.97
N ARG A 341 11.73 19.73 2.53
CA ARG A 341 10.87 20.91 2.53
C ARG A 341 10.50 21.35 1.12
N LYS A 342 11.47 21.35 0.20
CA LYS A 342 11.22 21.64 -1.22
C LYS A 342 10.26 20.61 -1.84
N PHE A 343 10.47 19.31 -1.58
CA PHE A 343 9.57 18.25 -2.05
C PHE A 343 8.13 18.45 -1.55
N LEU A 344 7.95 18.77 -0.26
CA LEU A 344 6.63 19.01 0.31
C LEU A 344 5.92 20.19 -0.40
N LEU A 345 6.65 21.28 -0.68
CA LEU A 345 6.13 22.42 -1.44
C LEU A 345 5.77 22.05 -2.88
N ASP A 346 6.65 21.32 -3.59
CA ASP A 346 6.40 20.84 -4.97
C ASP A 346 5.18 19.90 -5.03
N MET A 347 4.82 19.28 -3.89
CA MET A 347 3.64 18.45 -3.70
C MET A 347 2.43 19.20 -3.11
N ASP A 348 2.39 20.53 -3.03
CA ASP A 348 1.31 21.31 -2.38
C ASP A 348 0.94 20.81 -0.97
N LEU A 349 1.97 20.45 -0.19
CA LEU A 349 1.87 20.06 1.21
C LEU A 349 2.48 21.17 2.06
N ASN A 350 1.88 21.42 3.23
CA ASN A 350 2.43 22.39 4.16
C ASN A 350 3.67 21.78 4.84
N PRO A 351 4.87 22.34 4.65
CA PRO A 351 6.07 21.76 5.24
C PRO A 351 6.10 21.86 6.77
N THR A 352 5.34 22.77 7.38
CA THR A 352 5.30 22.88 8.85
C THR A 352 4.52 21.74 9.52
N ASP A 353 3.85 20.90 8.74
CA ASP A 353 3.21 19.68 9.24
C ASP A 353 4.21 18.51 9.39
N PHE A 354 5.47 18.73 8.99
CA PHE A 354 6.61 17.85 9.18
C PHE A 354 7.71 18.63 9.92
N ASP A 355 7.86 18.38 11.21
CA ASP A 355 9.03 18.82 11.97
C ASP A 355 10.06 17.70 11.98
N VAL A 356 11.08 17.84 11.14
CA VAL A 356 12.03 16.78 10.81
C VAL A 356 13.41 17.14 11.33
N TRP A 357 14.08 16.17 11.93
CA TRP A 357 15.40 16.30 12.56
C TRP A 357 16.42 15.29 12.03
N ASP A 358 15.96 14.26 11.30
CA ASP A 358 16.76 13.23 10.65
C ASP A 358 15.98 12.55 9.51
N GLY A 359 16.59 11.64 8.75
CA GLY A 359 15.94 10.94 7.63
C GLY A 359 15.35 9.58 8.02
N SER A 360 15.82 9.05 9.13
CA SER A 360 15.44 7.72 9.60
C SER A 360 14.23 7.72 10.53
N GLY A 361 13.90 8.83 11.17
CA GLY A 361 12.88 8.90 12.20
C GLY A 361 13.34 8.37 13.56
N LEU A 362 14.65 8.36 13.83
CA LEU A 362 15.23 7.85 15.06
C LEU A 362 15.25 8.94 16.16
N SER A 363 15.32 10.21 15.77
CA SER A 363 15.17 11.34 16.67
C SER A 363 13.75 11.38 17.27
N PRO A 364 13.62 11.45 18.60
CA PRO A 364 12.32 11.61 19.26
C PRO A 364 11.70 12.99 19.03
N GLU A 365 12.47 13.96 18.51
CA GLU A 365 12.01 15.31 18.23
C GLU A 365 11.14 15.36 16.98
N ASN A 366 11.35 14.44 16.03
CA ASN A 366 10.54 14.33 14.82
C ASN A 366 9.03 14.36 15.13
N LYS A 367 8.27 15.17 14.41
CA LYS A 367 6.81 15.22 14.47
C LYS A 367 6.21 15.31 13.07
N VAL A 368 5.10 14.61 12.87
CA VAL A 368 4.32 14.65 11.62
C VAL A 368 2.82 14.68 11.93
N LYS A 369 2.05 15.32 11.05
CA LYS A 369 0.58 15.16 11.06
C LYS A 369 0.14 13.93 10.27
N PRO A 370 -0.64 13.00 10.84
CA PRO A 370 -1.18 11.86 10.11
C PRO A 370 -1.92 12.27 8.82
N SER A 371 -2.70 13.35 8.84
CA SER A 371 -3.47 13.86 7.70
C SER A 371 -2.58 14.31 6.54
N THR A 372 -1.44 14.93 6.83
CA THR A 372 -0.46 15.36 5.83
C THR A 372 0.34 14.18 5.30
N VAL A 373 0.68 13.19 6.15
CA VAL A 373 1.32 11.93 5.70
C VAL A 373 0.41 11.15 4.76
N SER A 374 -0.87 10.96 5.08
CA SER A 374 -1.80 10.25 4.18
C SER A 374 -1.98 11.03 2.86
N LYS A 375 -2.04 12.37 2.91
CA LYS A 375 -2.09 13.23 1.73
C LYS A 375 -0.84 13.10 0.86
N MET A 376 0.35 13.04 1.47
CA MET A 376 1.62 12.80 0.77
C MET A 376 1.60 11.44 0.06
N LEU A 377 1.24 10.37 0.77
CA LEU A 377 1.14 9.04 0.20
C LEU A 377 0.15 9.00 -0.97
N ALA A 378 -0.98 9.71 -0.87
CA ALA A 378 -1.99 9.77 -1.92
C ALA A 378 -1.49 10.51 -3.18
N LYS A 379 -0.68 11.56 -3.00
CA LYS A 379 0.02 12.23 -4.10
C LYS A 379 1.07 11.30 -4.73
N MET A 380 1.83 10.58 -3.92
CA MET A 380 2.79 9.58 -4.41
C MET A 380 2.12 8.44 -5.18
N ALA A 381 0.91 8.01 -4.80
CA ALA A 381 0.16 7.01 -5.56
C ALA A 381 -0.21 7.46 -6.98
N ARG A 382 -0.33 8.78 -7.21
CA ARG A 382 -0.61 9.38 -8.52
C ARG A 382 0.66 9.84 -9.25
N HIS A 383 1.82 9.78 -8.59
CA HIS A 383 3.09 10.23 -9.16
C HIS A 383 3.52 9.29 -10.30
N PRO A 384 4.17 9.79 -11.39
CA PRO A 384 4.61 8.95 -12.49
C PRO A 384 5.54 7.79 -12.08
N LYS A 385 6.34 8.00 -11.02
CA LYS A 385 7.20 6.96 -10.41
C LYS A 385 6.57 6.28 -9.19
N GLY A 386 5.28 6.50 -8.93
CA GLY A 386 4.58 6.06 -7.71
C GLY A 386 4.60 4.55 -7.50
N ASN A 387 4.52 3.76 -8.56
CA ASN A 387 4.57 2.30 -8.46
C ASN A 387 5.92 1.80 -7.90
N TYR A 388 7.05 2.43 -8.24
CA TYR A 388 8.35 2.05 -7.67
C TYR A 388 8.42 2.36 -6.18
N TYR A 389 7.90 3.52 -5.78
CA TYR A 389 7.81 3.93 -4.39
C TYR A 389 6.96 2.94 -3.58
N ILE A 390 5.73 2.68 -4.02
CA ILE A 390 4.80 1.78 -3.35
C ILE A 390 5.36 0.36 -3.29
N ASN A 391 5.98 -0.12 -4.37
CA ASN A 391 6.51 -1.49 -4.42
C ASN A 391 7.73 -1.73 -3.52
N SER A 392 8.43 -0.67 -3.08
CA SER A 392 9.52 -0.79 -2.11
C SER A 392 9.04 -1.02 -0.66
N PHE A 393 7.74 -0.83 -0.38
CA PHE A 393 7.19 -0.99 0.96
C PHE A 393 7.02 -2.46 1.33
N ALA A 394 7.16 -2.74 2.62
CA ALA A 394 6.86 -4.04 3.21
C ALA A 394 5.39 -4.45 3.00
N SER A 395 5.13 -5.74 3.18
CA SER A 395 3.79 -6.33 3.13
C SER A 395 3.70 -7.45 4.17
N PRO A 396 2.51 -7.99 4.47
CA PRO A 396 2.40 -9.11 5.40
C PRO A 396 3.29 -10.29 4.95
N GLY A 397 4.11 -10.81 5.87
CA GLY A 397 5.07 -11.89 5.58
C GLY A 397 6.37 -11.46 4.87
N VAL A 398 6.55 -10.17 4.53
CA VAL A 398 7.74 -9.67 3.80
C VAL A 398 8.36 -8.48 4.52
N GLY A 399 9.70 -8.40 4.56
CA GLY A 399 10.43 -7.29 5.18
C GLY A 399 10.08 -7.11 6.66
N SER A 400 9.83 -5.88 7.10
CA SER A 400 9.39 -5.57 8.47
C SER A 400 7.97 -6.05 8.78
N GLY A 401 7.25 -6.56 7.77
CA GLY A 401 5.99 -7.29 7.90
C GLY A 401 6.15 -8.81 8.07
N ALA A 402 7.37 -9.36 8.11
CA ALA A 402 7.63 -10.81 8.16
C ALA A 402 6.90 -11.59 9.26
N LYS A 403 6.54 -10.93 10.37
CA LYS A 403 5.78 -11.52 11.49
C LYS A 403 4.46 -10.79 11.77
N ARG A 404 3.93 -10.05 10.80
CA ARG A 404 2.73 -9.22 10.95
C ARG A 404 1.64 -9.71 10.00
N MET A 405 0.39 -9.72 10.49
CA MET A 405 -0.82 -9.95 9.69
C MET A 405 -0.77 -11.26 8.86
N LEU A 406 -0.13 -12.31 9.37
CA LEU A 406 0.05 -13.58 8.65
C LEU A 406 -1.26 -14.34 8.38
N ASN A 407 -2.32 -13.99 9.09
CA ASN A 407 -3.67 -14.53 8.93
C ASN A 407 -4.58 -13.68 8.04
N LEU A 408 -4.06 -12.62 7.40
CA LEU A 408 -4.82 -11.84 6.45
C LEU A 408 -5.03 -12.66 5.17
N GLU A 409 -6.29 -12.91 4.78
CA GLU A 409 -6.67 -13.77 3.65
C GLU A 409 -6.09 -13.29 2.30
N ALA A 410 -6.02 -11.97 2.11
CA ALA A 410 -5.52 -11.34 0.88
C ALA A 410 -4.38 -10.35 1.20
N PRO A 411 -3.17 -10.84 1.54
CA PRO A 411 -2.07 -9.99 2.02
C PRO A 411 -1.53 -9.03 0.95
N TRP A 412 -1.74 -9.31 -0.34
CA TRP A 412 -1.37 -8.43 -1.46
C TRP A 412 -2.22 -7.15 -1.55
N LEU A 413 -3.33 -7.05 -0.79
CA LEU A 413 -4.17 -5.86 -0.76
C LEU A 413 -3.57 -4.71 0.05
N THR A 414 -2.37 -4.86 0.61
CA THR A 414 -1.74 -3.78 1.36
C THR A 414 -0.23 -3.76 1.22
N ARG A 415 0.33 -2.56 1.34
CA ARG A 415 1.75 -2.32 1.54
C ARG A 415 1.94 -1.21 2.56
N PHE A 416 2.93 -1.35 3.44
CA PHE A 416 3.10 -0.44 4.55
C PHE A 416 4.56 -0.25 4.96
N LYS A 417 4.83 0.90 5.57
CA LYS A 417 6.03 1.18 6.34
C LYS A 417 5.69 1.11 7.81
N THR A 418 6.48 0.33 8.55
CA THR A 418 6.38 0.22 10.01
C THR A 418 7.22 1.30 10.70
N GLY A 419 6.76 1.75 11.87
CA GLY A 419 7.50 2.62 12.79
C GLY A 419 7.50 2.07 14.20
N TYR A 420 8.68 2.02 14.82
CA TYR A 420 8.84 1.68 16.23
C TYR A 420 10.07 2.37 16.81
N ILE A 421 9.90 3.14 17.88
CA ILE A 421 10.96 3.63 18.77
C ILE A 421 10.43 3.69 20.20
N ALA A 422 10.66 2.65 21.00
CA ALA A 422 10.21 2.59 22.40
C ALA A 422 8.71 2.92 22.59
N GLU A 423 8.37 4.16 22.98
CA GLU A 423 7.02 4.64 23.25
C GLU A 423 6.12 4.89 22.02
N VAL A 424 6.61 4.56 20.82
CA VAL A 424 5.93 4.82 19.55
C VAL A 424 5.73 3.52 18.78
N HIS A 425 4.50 3.29 18.33
CA HIS A 425 4.18 2.30 17.30
C HIS A 425 3.42 2.97 16.16
N ALA A 426 3.79 2.72 14.92
CA ALA A 426 3.14 3.33 13.76
C ALA A 426 3.08 2.39 12.56
N LEU A 427 2.06 2.60 11.72
CA LEU A 427 1.86 1.90 10.47
C LEU A 427 1.26 2.88 9.44
N VAL A 428 1.96 3.08 8.33
CA VAL A 428 1.53 4.00 7.26
C VAL A 428 1.69 3.33 5.90
N GLY A 429 0.83 3.62 4.94
CA GLY A 429 0.90 2.99 3.62
C GLY A 429 -0.41 2.95 2.86
N TYR A 430 -0.59 1.87 2.11
CA TYR A 430 -1.58 1.72 1.04
C TYR A 430 -2.48 0.50 1.30
N ILE A 431 -3.76 0.66 1.00
CA ILE A 431 -4.77 -0.42 1.00
C ILE A 431 -5.46 -0.37 -0.36
N TYR A 432 -5.40 -1.46 -1.12
CA TYR A 432 -6.08 -1.58 -2.40
C TYR A 432 -7.50 -2.10 -2.18
N THR A 433 -8.47 -1.46 -2.82
CA THR A 433 -9.88 -1.83 -2.69
C THR A 433 -10.35 -2.54 -3.95
N VAL A 434 -11.27 -3.51 -3.79
CA VAL A 434 -11.87 -4.25 -4.90
C VAL A 434 -12.60 -3.35 -5.90
N ASP A 435 -13.04 -2.18 -5.46
CA ASP A 435 -13.74 -1.21 -6.32
C ASP A 435 -12.83 -0.32 -7.17
N GLY A 436 -11.52 -0.61 -7.12
CA GLY A 436 -10.48 0.03 -7.93
C GLY A 436 -10.00 1.37 -7.38
N ASP A 437 -10.32 1.69 -6.13
CA ASP A 437 -9.65 2.75 -5.40
C ASP A 437 -8.33 2.24 -4.78
N THR A 438 -7.52 3.18 -4.31
CA THR A 438 -6.41 2.94 -3.40
C THR A 438 -6.63 3.88 -2.22
N LEU A 439 -6.67 3.33 -1.01
CA LEU A 439 -6.70 4.13 0.19
C LEU A 439 -5.28 4.30 0.71
N THR A 440 -4.99 5.47 1.23
CA THR A 440 -3.77 5.73 2.01
C THR A 440 -4.14 5.89 3.46
N ALA A 441 -3.47 5.15 4.32
CA ALA A 441 -3.70 5.18 5.76
C ALA A 441 -2.41 5.56 6.48
N SER A 442 -2.54 6.34 7.54
CA SER A 442 -1.47 6.64 8.48
C SER A 442 -2.00 6.47 9.90
N MET A 443 -1.36 5.63 10.71
CA MET A 443 -1.78 5.30 12.08
C MET A 443 -0.58 5.41 13.02
N TYR A 444 -0.77 6.09 14.15
CA TYR A 444 0.26 6.34 15.15
C TYR A 444 -0.29 6.12 16.55
N LEU A 445 0.48 5.40 17.36
CA LEU A 445 0.30 5.24 18.79
C LEU A 445 1.52 5.84 19.48
N ASN A 446 1.31 6.94 20.19
CA ASN A 446 2.34 7.61 21.00
C ASN A 446 2.07 7.39 22.49
N GLY A 447 3.12 7.31 23.30
CA GLY A 447 2.99 7.13 24.75
C GLY A 447 2.71 5.68 25.15
N THR A 448 3.16 4.70 24.36
CA THR A 448 2.87 3.28 24.61
C THR A 448 3.68 2.65 25.75
N ASN A 449 4.50 3.41 26.47
CA ASN A 449 5.46 2.93 27.50
C ASN A 449 4.85 2.06 28.60
N THR A 450 3.58 2.29 28.93
CA THR A 450 2.86 1.55 29.98
C THR A 450 2.22 0.26 29.46
N ASN A 451 2.33 -0.01 28.16
CA ASN A 451 1.71 -1.14 27.48
C ASN A 451 2.78 -2.07 26.87
N PRO A 452 2.57 -3.40 26.86
CA PRO A 452 3.49 -4.31 26.19
C PRO A 452 3.60 -4.03 24.69
N ASP A 453 4.82 -3.98 24.14
CA ASP A 453 5.06 -3.69 22.72
C ASP A 453 4.31 -4.63 21.77
N ALA A 454 4.26 -5.93 22.11
CA ALA A 454 3.52 -6.90 21.32
C ALA A 454 2.03 -6.53 21.22
N LYS A 455 1.43 -6.04 22.32
CA LYS A 455 0.03 -5.63 22.37
C LYS A 455 -0.22 -4.38 21.53
N SER A 456 0.66 -3.37 21.62
CA SER A 456 0.58 -2.15 20.81
C SER A 456 0.66 -2.45 19.31
N LYS A 457 1.59 -3.33 18.91
CA LYS A 457 1.72 -3.82 17.54
C LYS A 457 0.46 -4.57 17.08
N ASP A 458 -0.06 -5.49 17.89
CA ASP A 458 -1.23 -6.31 17.55
C ASP A 458 -2.51 -5.48 17.40
N VAL A 459 -2.67 -4.42 18.21
CA VAL A 459 -3.78 -3.47 18.07
C VAL A 459 -3.70 -2.74 16.72
N LEU A 460 -2.52 -2.23 16.34
CA LEU A 460 -2.34 -1.62 15.01
C LEU A 460 -2.59 -2.60 13.87
N ASP A 461 -2.05 -3.82 13.96
CA ASP A 461 -2.30 -4.88 12.97
C ASP A 461 -3.80 -5.17 12.83
N THR A 462 -4.51 -5.23 13.96
CA THR A 462 -5.96 -5.47 13.98
C THR A 462 -6.74 -4.35 13.32
N LEU A 463 -6.42 -3.08 13.63
CA LEU A 463 -7.08 -1.93 13.00
C LEU A 463 -6.82 -1.88 11.49
N TRP A 464 -5.57 -2.14 11.08
CA TRP A 464 -5.18 -2.19 9.68
C TRP A 464 -5.92 -3.30 8.92
N MET A 465 -5.96 -4.50 9.47
CA MET A 465 -6.72 -5.63 8.92
C MET A 465 -8.22 -5.32 8.86
N ARG A 466 -8.80 -4.69 9.88
CA ARG A 466 -10.21 -4.27 9.87
C ARG A 466 -10.52 -3.32 8.73
N LEU A 467 -9.64 -2.37 8.41
CA LEU A 467 -9.82 -1.52 7.23
C LEU A 467 -9.77 -2.33 5.93
N ILE A 468 -8.81 -3.24 5.79
CA ILE A 468 -8.71 -4.10 4.61
C ILE A 468 -9.97 -4.93 4.46
N SER A 469 -10.39 -5.63 5.51
CA SER A 469 -11.62 -6.44 5.52
C SER A 469 -12.85 -5.59 5.23
N TYR A 470 -13.01 -4.41 5.85
CA TYR A 470 -14.16 -3.54 5.62
C TYR A 470 -14.25 -3.07 4.17
N THR A 471 -13.12 -2.67 3.59
CA THR A 471 -13.04 -2.12 2.23
C THR A 471 -13.00 -3.20 1.12
N ASN A 472 -12.89 -4.48 1.51
CA ASN A 472 -12.78 -5.64 0.61
C ASN A 472 -13.63 -6.84 1.08
N ASN A 473 -14.68 -6.64 1.87
CA ASN A 473 -15.46 -7.70 2.55
C ASN A 473 -16.13 -8.74 1.62
N ASN A 474 -16.11 -8.49 0.32
CA ASN A 474 -16.71 -9.30 -0.75
C ASN A 474 -15.68 -9.80 -1.76
N TYR A 475 -14.40 -9.76 -1.43
CA TYR A 475 -13.35 -10.27 -2.31
C TYR A 475 -13.66 -11.71 -2.79
N ASN A 476 -14.22 -12.53 -1.89
CA ASN A 476 -14.68 -13.89 -2.21
C ASN A 476 -15.81 -13.94 -3.25
N SER A 477 -16.78 -13.04 -3.17
CA SER A 477 -17.81 -12.87 -4.22
C SER A 477 -17.18 -12.49 -5.58
N LEU A 478 -16.14 -11.66 -5.59
CA LEU A 478 -15.42 -11.31 -6.82
C LEU A 478 -14.67 -12.52 -7.41
N LEU A 479 -13.97 -13.29 -6.58
CA LEU A 479 -13.29 -14.52 -7.01
C LEU A 479 -14.29 -15.54 -7.56
N GLN A 480 -15.41 -15.76 -6.86
CA GLN A 480 -16.48 -16.63 -7.32
C GLN A 480 -17.02 -16.18 -8.68
N MET A 481 -17.26 -14.87 -8.88
CA MET A 481 -17.74 -14.35 -10.16
C MET A 481 -16.72 -14.56 -11.30
N LYS A 482 -15.42 -14.41 -11.02
CA LYS A 482 -14.36 -14.69 -12.00
C LYS A 482 -14.30 -16.17 -12.36
N ASN A 483 -14.33 -17.06 -11.37
CA ASN A 483 -14.32 -18.50 -11.57
C ASN A 483 -15.53 -18.95 -12.40
N LEU A 484 -16.74 -18.46 -12.09
CA LEU A 484 -17.93 -18.71 -12.90
C LEU A 484 -17.71 -18.34 -14.37
N TRP A 485 -17.09 -17.17 -14.63
CA TRP A 485 -16.81 -16.73 -15.99
C TRP A 485 -15.77 -17.61 -16.70
N LEU A 486 -14.70 -18.01 -16.01
CA LEU A 486 -13.67 -18.92 -16.53
C LEU A 486 -14.25 -20.29 -16.89
N ASP A 487 -15.12 -20.85 -16.04
CA ASP A 487 -15.80 -22.13 -16.31
C ASP A 487 -16.69 -22.07 -17.57
N ALA A 488 -17.13 -20.88 -17.96
CA ALA A 488 -18.05 -20.66 -19.09
C ALA A 488 -17.35 -20.39 -20.42
N GLN A 489 -16.03 -20.59 -20.54
CA GLN A 489 -15.29 -20.31 -21.77
C GLN A 489 -15.81 -21.09 -22.99
N GLY A 490 -16.26 -22.33 -22.79
CA GLY A 490 -16.87 -23.17 -23.85
C GLY A 490 -18.31 -22.81 -24.22
N VAL A 491 -18.96 -21.88 -23.52
CA VAL A 491 -20.37 -21.53 -23.72
C VAL A 491 -20.50 -20.32 -24.64
N SER A 492 -20.86 -20.57 -25.89
CA SER A 492 -21.01 -19.54 -26.92
C SER A 492 -22.47 -19.11 -27.14
N GLY A 493 -22.65 -17.83 -27.47
CA GLY A 493 -23.97 -17.23 -27.75
C GLY A 493 -24.69 -16.71 -26.51
N LEU A 494 -25.30 -15.52 -26.63
CA LEU A 494 -25.89 -14.79 -25.51
C LEU A 494 -26.95 -15.60 -24.75
N ASN A 495 -27.91 -16.22 -25.44
CA ASN A 495 -28.98 -17.01 -24.79
C ASN A 495 -28.42 -18.17 -23.96
N LYS A 496 -27.45 -18.92 -24.51
CA LYS A 496 -26.80 -20.04 -23.80
C LYS A 496 -26.02 -19.55 -22.59
N ARG A 497 -25.29 -18.44 -22.72
CA ARG A 497 -24.55 -17.82 -21.61
C ARG A 497 -25.49 -17.32 -20.52
N LEU A 498 -26.55 -16.59 -20.88
CA LEU A 498 -27.55 -16.12 -19.92
C LEU A 498 -28.17 -17.28 -19.14
N ASP A 499 -28.57 -18.36 -19.81
CA ASP A 499 -29.07 -19.55 -19.13
C ASP A 499 -28.01 -20.21 -18.24
N TYR A 500 -26.80 -20.43 -18.75
CA TYR A 500 -25.69 -21.05 -18.03
C TYR A 500 -25.38 -20.34 -16.70
N PHE A 501 -25.30 -19.00 -16.72
CA PHE A 501 -25.00 -18.20 -15.54
C PHE A 501 -26.20 -18.07 -14.61
N SER A 502 -27.39 -17.79 -15.15
CA SER A 502 -28.59 -17.66 -14.31
C SER A 502 -28.92 -18.95 -13.57
N LYS A 503 -28.64 -20.12 -14.18
CA LYS A 503 -28.81 -21.44 -13.55
C LYS A 503 -27.83 -21.69 -12.39
N ARG A 504 -26.57 -21.25 -12.52
CA ARG A 504 -25.52 -21.43 -11.48
C ARG A 504 -25.75 -20.62 -10.21
N LEU A 505 -26.60 -19.61 -10.30
CA LEU A 505 -26.98 -18.77 -9.16
C LEU A 505 -28.30 -19.22 -8.52
N ILE A 506 -28.89 -20.35 -8.95
CA ILE A 506 -30.03 -20.97 -8.22
C ILE A 506 -29.57 -21.35 -6.81
N GLY A 507 -30.39 -21.07 -5.80
CA GLY A 507 -30.07 -21.27 -4.39
C GLY A 507 -29.36 -20.09 -3.73
N THR A 508 -28.89 -19.09 -4.49
CA THR A 508 -28.33 -17.86 -3.89
C THR A 508 -29.39 -17.18 -3.01
N PRO A 509 -29.09 -16.86 -1.75
CA PRO A 509 -30.04 -16.24 -0.83
C PRO A 509 -30.62 -14.92 -1.34
N TYR A 510 -31.87 -14.65 -0.99
CA TYR A 510 -32.52 -13.38 -1.30
C TYR A 510 -32.21 -12.35 -0.23
N LYS A 511 -31.74 -11.17 -0.65
CA LYS A 511 -31.63 -9.97 0.19
C LYS A 511 -32.05 -8.77 -0.63
N LEU A 512 -32.93 -7.94 -0.08
CA LEU A 512 -33.32 -6.69 -0.74
C LEU A 512 -32.19 -5.68 -0.65
N GLY A 513 -31.85 -5.03 -1.76
CA GLY A 513 -30.99 -3.85 -1.76
C GLY A 513 -29.46 -4.03 -1.85
N PRO A 514 -28.82 -5.19 -2.15
CA PRO A 514 -27.37 -5.27 -2.33
C PRO A 514 -26.92 -4.60 -3.66
N MET A 515 -27.04 -3.27 -3.73
CA MET A 515 -27.06 -2.50 -4.99
C MET A 515 -25.67 -2.27 -5.59
N GLY A 516 -24.63 -2.17 -4.78
CA GLY A 516 -23.23 -2.24 -5.21
C GLY A 516 -22.41 -0.95 -5.13
N GLU A 517 -22.86 0.03 -4.35
CA GLU A 517 -22.25 1.36 -4.26
C GLU A 517 -20.93 1.37 -3.46
N GLY A 518 -20.68 0.36 -2.64
CA GLY A 518 -19.42 0.11 -1.96
C GLY A 518 -19.22 0.90 -0.67
N HIS A 519 -18.04 0.72 -0.07
CA HIS A 519 -17.72 1.18 1.28
C HIS A 519 -17.74 2.71 1.50
N LEU A 520 -17.92 3.50 0.44
CA LEU A 520 -17.98 4.97 0.47
C LEU A 520 -19.36 5.53 0.13
N ASP A 521 -20.42 4.72 0.18
CA ASP A 521 -21.79 5.21 0.02
C ASP A 521 -22.53 5.10 1.37
N THR A 522 -23.32 6.13 1.68
CA THR A 522 -24.04 6.23 2.96
C THR A 522 -25.41 5.56 2.94
N VAL A 523 -25.91 5.22 1.74
CA VAL A 523 -27.23 4.61 1.56
C VAL A 523 -27.11 3.10 1.44
N GLU A 524 -26.14 2.63 0.65
CA GLU A 524 -25.84 1.21 0.57
C GLU A 524 -24.34 0.95 0.50
N ASP A 525 -23.82 0.24 1.50
CA ASP A 525 -22.39 -0.04 1.65
C ASP A 525 -21.94 -1.33 0.96
N LYS A 526 -22.90 -2.06 0.36
CA LYS A 526 -22.58 -3.33 -0.30
C LYS A 526 -21.78 -3.07 -1.58
N PRO A 527 -20.78 -3.91 -1.84
CA PRO A 527 -19.84 -3.71 -2.92
C PRO A 527 -20.42 -4.17 -4.26
N LEU A 528 -19.86 -3.64 -5.35
CA LEU A 528 -20.38 -3.84 -6.70
C LEU A 528 -20.59 -5.31 -7.08
N VAL A 529 -19.66 -6.17 -6.67
CA VAL A 529 -19.76 -7.62 -6.87
C VAL A 529 -20.17 -8.27 -5.55
N TYR A 530 -21.40 -8.74 -5.47
CA TYR A 530 -21.95 -9.33 -4.25
C TYR A 530 -22.82 -10.54 -4.62
N LEU A 531 -22.28 -11.74 -4.37
CA LEU A 531 -22.92 -13.02 -4.69
C LEU A 531 -23.42 -13.77 -3.44
N ASP A 532 -23.11 -13.28 -2.23
CA ASP A 532 -23.61 -13.86 -0.97
C ASP A 532 -25.15 -13.82 -0.91
N SER A 533 -25.75 -12.78 -1.50
CA SER A 533 -27.20 -12.68 -1.69
C SER A 533 -27.54 -11.68 -2.79
N VAL A 534 -28.74 -11.81 -3.34
CA VAL A 534 -29.24 -10.97 -4.45
C VAL A 534 -30.71 -10.63 -4.26
N ASP A 535 -31.14 -9.49 -4.80
CA ASP A 535 -32.55 -9.25 -5.14
C ASP A 535 -32.82 -9.55 -6.61
N CYS A 536 -34.05 -9.30 -7.07
CA CYS A 536 -34.44 -9.62 -8.43
C CYS A 536 -33.68 -8.82 -9.50
N VAL A 537 -33.29 -7.58 -9.22
CA VAL A 537 -32.58 -6.70 -10.16
C VAL A 537 -31.10 -7.05 -10.17
N THR A 538 -30.48 -7.13 -9.01
CA THR A 538 -29.05 -7.45 -8.85
C THR A 538 -28.72 -8.85 -9.35
N TYR A 539 -29.61 -9.83 -9.13
CA TYR A 539 -29.50 -11.16 -9.75
C TYR A 539 -29.39 -11.07 -11.27
N LEU A 540 -30.33 -10.35 -11.87
CA LEU A 540 -30.42 -10.19 -13.31
C LEU A 540 -29.21 -9.43 -13.87
N GLU A 541 -28.73 -8.42 -13.15
CA GLU A 541 -27.53 -7.67 -13.52
C GLU A 541 -26.24 -8.48 -13.44
N HIS A 542 -26.05 -9.30 -12.39
CA HIS A 542 -24.87 -10.17 -12.27
C HIS A 542 -24.83 -11.18 -13.42
N VAL A 543 -25.95 -11.82 -13.74
CA VAL A 543 -26.05 -12.76 -14.86
C VAL A 543 -25.75 -12.08 -16.20
N VAL A 544 -26.34 -10.91 -16.45
CA VAL A 544 -26.13 -10.17 -17.70
C VAL A 544 -24.67 -9.74 -17.82
N ALA A 545 -24.07 -9.25 -16.74
CA ALA A 545 -22.65 -8.89 -16.72
C ALA A 545 -21.74 -10.09 -17.02
N LEU A 546 -21.99 -11.26 -16.40
CA LEU A 546 -21.27 -12.51 -16.68
C LEU A 546 -21.42 -12.96 -18.14
N ALA A 547 -22.65 -12.90 -18.67
CA ALA A 547 -22.96 -13.32 -20.02
C ALA A 547 -22.30 -12.43 -21.08
N MET A 548 -22.19 -11.13 -20.82
CA MET A 548 -21.69 -10.14 -21.78
C MET A 548 -20.22 -9.77 -21.61
N ALA A 549 -19.59 -10.12 -20.48
CA ALA A 549 -18.17 -9.85 -20.27
C ALA A 549 -17.28 -10.60 -21.27
N LYS A 550 -16.35 -9.87 -21.90
CA LYS A 550 -15.37 -10.41 -22.86
C LYS A 550 -14.19 -11.11 -22.18
N SER A 551 -13.95 -10.78 -20.92
CA SER A 551 -12.93 -11.40 -20.06
C SER A 551 -13.33 -11.29 -18.59
N GLU A 552 -12.78 -12.15 -17.73
CA GLU A 552 -12.90 -12.02 -16.27
C GLU A 552 -12.49 -10.63 -15.75
N LYS A 553 -11.47 -10.00 -16.35
CA LYS A 553 -11.01 -8.65 -16.01
C LYS A 553 -12.04 -7.57 -16.36
N SER A 554 -12.95 -7.84 -17.31
CA SER A 554 -13.97 -6.88 -17.73
C SER A 554 -15.24 -6.91 -16.88
N LEU A 555 -15.44 -7.94 -16.03
CA LEU A 555 -16.68 -8.14 -15.25
C LEU A 555 -17.06 -6.90 -14.43
N TYR A 556 -16.10 -6.35 -13.69
CA TYR A 556 -16.32 -5.18 -12.83
C TYR A 556 -16.81 -3.98 -13.66
N ARG A 557 -16.12 -3.69 -14.78
CA ARG A 557 -16.47 -2.61 -15.69
C ARG A 557 -17.84 -2.83 -16.34
N GLN A 558 -18.19 -4.07 -16.65
CA GLN A 558 -19.51 -4.40 -17.21
C GLN A 558 -20.61 -4.14 -16.19
N LEU A 559 -20.44 -4.53 -14.92
CA LEU A 559 -21.38 -4.19 -13.86
C LEU A 559 -21.52 -2.67 -13.68
N GLN A 560 -20.42 -1.91 -13.69
CA GLN A 560 -20.49 -0.44 -13.57
C GLN A 560 -21.35 0.18 -14.68
N ARG A 561 -21.11 -0.21 -15.93
CA ARG A 561 -21.86 0.31 -17.09
C ARG A 561 -23.32 -0.13 -17.08
N LEU A 562 -23.56 -1.36 -16.62
CA LEU A 562 -24.90 -1.92 -16.52
C LEU A 562 -25.72 -1.17 -15.48
N ARG A 563 -25.16 -0.99 -14.27
CA ARG A 563 -25.86 -0.48 -13.09
C ARG A 563 -25.94 1.03 -12.98
N TYR A 564 -24.96 1.77 -13.52
CA TYR A 564 -24.82 3.20 -13.24
C TYR A 564 -24.73 4.06 -14.49
N LYS A 565 -25.35 5.25 -14.42
CA LYS A 565 -25.26 6.30 -15.43
C LYS A 565 -23.81 6.80 -15.50
N GLY A 566 -23.23 6.78 -16.70
CA GLY A 566 -21.82 7.17 -16.90
C GLY A 566 -20.79 6.24 -16.24
N SER A 567 -21.19 5.03 -15.80
CA SER A 567 -20.33 4.10 -15.05
C SER A 567 -19.78 4.64 -13.72
N LYS A 568 -20.35 5.74 -13.20
CA LYS A 568 -19.97 6.31 -11.91
C LYS A 568 -20.69 5.52 -10.82
N VAL A 569 -19.98 4.88 -9.91
CA VAL A 569 -20.61 4.14 -8.81
C VAL A 569 -21.07 5.15 -7.76
N SER A 570 -22.38 5.33 -7.60
CA SER A 570 -23.01 6.06 -6.49
C SER A 570 -24.52 5.81 -6.48
N PHE A 571 -25.16 5.95 -5.31
CA PHE A 571 -26.62 5.81 -5.22
C PHE A 571 -27.36 6.79 -6.15
N LEU A 572 -26.88 8.04 -6.29
CA LEU A 572 -27.49 9.03 -7.20
C LEU A 572 -27.45 8.63 -8.68
N THR A 573 -26.39 7.95 -9.11
CA THR A 573 -26.20 7.58 -10.52
C THR A 573 -26.65 6.16 -10.84
N ARG A 574 -27.05 5.40 -9.83
CA ARG A 574 -27.66 4.08 -9.95
C ARG A 574 -28.95 4.18 -10.78
N LYS A 575 -29.14 3.20 -11.65
CA LYS A 575 -30.38 2.99 -12.40
C LYS A 575 -31.36 2.27 -11.49
N HIS A 576 -32.23 3.04 -10.83
CA HIS A 576 -33.15 2.52 -9.80
C HIS A 576 -34.43 1.93 -10.39
N TYR A 577 -34.90 2.46 -11.51
CA TYR A 577 -36.12 2.01 -12.18
C TYR A 577 -35.78 1.14 -13.40
N LEU A 578 -36.18 -0.13 -13.38
CA LEU A 578 -35.68 -1.13 -14.33
C LEU A 578 -36.09 -0.82 -15.78
N LEU A 579 -37.32 -0.39 -16.04
CA LEU A 579 -37.73 0.03 -17.38
C LEU A 579 -37.25 1.43 -17.72
N GLU A 580 -37.38 2.38 -16.80
CA GLU A 580 -37.07 3.78 -17.12
C GLU A 580 -35.57 4.01 -17.28
N ASP A 581 -34.77 3.59 -16.29
CA ASP A 581 -33.35 3.88 -16.22
C ASP A 581 -32.47 2.81 -16.87
N TRP A 582 -32.90 1.54 -16.87
CA TRP A 582 -32.07 0.41 -17.30
C TRP A 582 -32.42 -0.11 -18.70
N VAL A 583 -33.61 -0.68 -18.91
CA VAL A 583 -34.07 -1.15 -20.24
C VAL A 583 -34.31 0.04 -21.18
N GLY A 584 -34.81 1.16 -20.65
CA GLY A 584 -35.14 2.37 -21.41
C GLY A 584 -33.93 3.03 -22.07
N GLU A 585 -32.72 2.83 -21.53
CA GLU A 585 -31.47 3.27 -22.16
C GLU A 585 -31.22 2.55 -23.51
N GLY A 586 -31.82 1.37 -23.71
CA GLY A 586 -31.76 0.65 -24.99
C GLY A 586 -30.41 0.02 -25.33
N LYS A 587 -29.44 0.05 -24.41
CA LYS A 587 -28.08 -0.49 -24.61
C LYS A 587 -27.97 -1.98 -24.30
N TYR A 588 -28.47 -2.40 -23.14
CA TYR A 588 -28.33 -3.79 -22.68
C TYR A 588 -29.57 -4.64 -22.90
N ALA A 589 -30.72 -3.98 -23.00
CA ALA A 589 -32.00 -4.62 -23.19
C ALA A 589 -32.95 -3.69 -23.94
N LYS A 590 -33.97 -4.28 -24.57
CA LYS A 590 -35.06 -3.54 -25.22
C LYS A 590 -36.37 -4.29 -25.08
N VAL A 591 -37.43 -3.58 -24.68
CA VAL A 591 -38.80 -4.11 -24.65
C VAL A 591 -39.19 -4.61 -26.04
N ILE A 592 -39.74 -5.81 -26.11
CA ILE A 592 -40.21 -6.40 -27.37
C ILE A 592 -41.72 -6.20 -27.52
N PRO A 593 -42.24 -6.06 -28.76
CA PRO A 593 -43.69 -6.08 -28.99
C PRO A 593 -44.30 -7.40 -28.53
N MET A 594 -45.46 -7.33 -27.88
CA MET A 594 -46.22 -8.49 -27.41
C MET A 594 -47.61 -8.51 -28.06
N GLU A 595 -48.09 -9.71 -28.40
CA GLU A 595 -49.42 -9.87 -28.97
C GLU A 595 -50.49 -9.46 -27.94
N GLY A 596 -51.36 -8.54 -28.35
CA GLY A 596 -52.41 -8.01 -27.48
C GLY A 596 -51.90 -7.14 -26.31
N GLU A 597 -50.74 -6.50 -26.46
CA GLU A 597 -50.20 -5.58 -25.45
C GLU A 597 -51.10 -4.37 -25.21
N VAL A 598 -51.22 -3.98 -23.95
CA VAL A 598 -51.83 -2.73 -23.51
C VAL A 598 -50.74 -1.82 -22.96
N SER A 599 -51.08 -0.55 -22.68
CA SER A 599 -50.11 0.38 -22.11
C SER A 599 -50.69 1.23 -20.98
N VAL A 600 -49.85 1.53 -20.00
CA VAL A 600 -50.10 2.51 -18.94
C VAL A 600 -48.99 3.56 -18.97
N THR A 601 -49.33 4.82 -18.72
CA THR A 601 -48.34 5.89 -18.60
C THR A 601 -48.12 6.19 -17.12
N ARG A 602 -46.86 6.20 -16.67
CA ARG A 602 -46.47 6.52 -15.29
C ARG A 602 -45.32 7.52 -15.26
N THR A 603 -45.26 8.35 -14.24
CA THR A 603 -44.13 9.24 -13.99
C THR A 603 -43.46 8.81 -12.70
N MET A 604 -42.19 8.39 -12.75
CA MET A 604 -41.49 7.90 -11.56
C MET A 604 -41.17 9.06 -10.61
N PRO A 605 -41.51 8.93 -9.31
CA PRO A 605 -41.35 10.02 -8.32
C PRO A 605 -39.89 10.10 -7.82
N LYS A 606 -38.94 10.30 -8.74
CA LYS A 606 -37.50 10.31 -8.44
C LYS A 606 -37.11 11.38 -7.43
N LYS A 607 -37.71 12.57 -7.49
CA LYS A 607 -37.47 13.65 -6.53
C LYS A 607 -37.85 13.24 -5.10
N GLU A 608 -39.02 12.63 -4.93
CA GLU A 608 -39.47 12.09 -3.63
C GLU A 608 -38.56 10.94 -3.18
N PHE A 609 -38.25 10.01 -4.09
CA PHE A 609 -37.40 8.85 -3.82
C PHE A 609 -36.00 9.25 -3.33
N PHE A 610 -35.30 10.14 -4.03
CA PHE A 610 -33.96 10.58 -3.62
C PHE A 610 -34.01 11.46 -2.36
N LYS A 611 -35.05 12.28 -2.20
CA LYS A 611 -35.25 13.07 -0.97
C LYS A 611 -35.34 12.17 0.26
N ASN A 612 -36.04 11.03 0.17
CA ASN A 612 -36.15 10.06 1.26
C ASN A 612 -34.81 9.38 1.63
N HIS A 613 -33.79 9.51 0.79
CA HIS A 613 -32.42 9.04 1.04
C HIS A 613 -31.45 10.20 1.31
N ASN A 614 -31.96 11.39 1.63
CA ASN A 614 -31.18 12.62 1.85
C ASN A 614 -30.32 13.04 0.65
N ILE A 615 -30.77 12.73 -0.58
CA ILE A 615 -30.09 13.07 -1.83
C ILE A 615 -30.94 14.06 -2.63
N THR A 616 -30.33 15.14 -3.11
CA THR A 616 -30.99 16.08 -4.02
C THR A 616 -30.93 15.57 -5.46
N TYR A 617 -32.09 15.36 -6.08
CA TYR A 617 -32.21 14.98 -7.49
C TYR A 617 -32.70 16.16 -8.34
N SER A 618 -31.90 16.55 -9.34
CA SER A 618 -32.18 17.66 -10.25
C SER A 618 -32.68 17.22 -11.65
N GLY A 619 -32.79 15.92 -11.89
CA GLY A 619 -33.25 15.41 -13.19
C GLY A 619 -34.74 15.64 -13.44
N LYS A 620 -35.13 15.60 -14.72
CA LYS A 620 -36.54 15.66 -15.11
C LYS A 620 -37.25 14.34 -14.79
N GLU A 621 -38.51 14.44 -14.40
CA GLU A 621 -39.42 13.31 -14.26
C GLU A 621 -40.34 13.33 -15.48
N THR A 622 -40.14 12.39 -16.39
CA THR A 622 -40.87 12.34 -17.66
C THR A 622 -41.87 11.18 -17.66
N PRO A 623 -43.07 11.35 -18.22
CA PRO A 623 -44.00 10.24 -18.39
C PRO A 623 -43.40 9.10 -19.21
N LEU A 624 -43.42 7.90 -18.65
CA LEU A 624 -42.98 6.64 -19.27
C LEU A 624 -44.20 5.83 -19.71
N LYS A 625 -44.27 5.50 -21.00
CA LYS A 625 -45.28 4.57 -21.53
C LYS A 625 -44.82 3.12 -21.33
N ILE A 626 -45.42 2.44 -20.35
CA ILE A 626 -45.14 1.04 -20.01
C ILE A 626 -46.09 0.16 -20.81
N ARG A 627 -45.53 -0.64 -21.72
CA ARG A 627 -46.27 -1.62 -22.54
C ARG A 627 -46.16 -3.00 -21.91
N TYR A 628 -47.29 -3.70 -21.76
CA TYR A 628 -47.33 -5.01 -21.12
C TYR A 628 -48.42 -5.90 -21.70
N MET A 629 -48.20 -7.21 -21.65
CA MET A 629 -49.17 -8.24 -21.96
C MET A 629 -50.10 -8.42 -20.73
N PRO A 630 -51.43 -8.28 -20.90
CA PRO A 630 -52.41 -8.57 -19.84
C PRO A 630 -52.20 -9.96 -19.20
N LEU A 631 -52.49 -10.08 -17.91
CA LEU A 631 -52.19 -11.28 -17.11
C LEU A 631 -52.82 -12.57 -17.68
N ASP A 632 -54.07 -12.51 -18.11
CA ASP A 632 -54.80 -13.62 -18.75
C ASP A 632 -54.06 -14.14 -19.99
N LYS A 633 -53.67 -13.24 -20.90
CA LYS A 633 -52.90 -13.58 -22.10
C LYS A 633 -51.50 -14.12 -21.77
N ALA A 634 -50.85 -13.56 -20.74
CA ALA A 634 -49.55 -14.04 -20.29
C ALA A 634 -49.61 -15.47 -19.74
N ILE A 635 -50.68 -15.81 -19.02
CA ILE A 635 -50.94 -17.17 -18.53
C ILE A 635 -51.19 -18.12 -19.70
N GLU A 636 -52.00 -17.73 -20.69
CA GLU A 636 -52.24 -18.54 -21.89
C GLU A 636 -50.95 -18.82 -22.68
N MET A 637 -50.11 -17.80 -22.86
CA MET A 637 -48.80 -17.95 -23.49
C MET A 637 -47.92 -18.92 -22.70
N ALA A 638 -47.88 -18.79 -21.36
CA ALA A 638 -47.05 -19.62 -20.49
C ALA A 638 -47.50 -21.10 -20.42
N LYS A 639 -48.75 -21.42 -20.80
CA LYS A 639 -49.26 -22.79 -20.87
C LYS A 639 -48.83 -23.53 -22.14
N LYS A 640 -48.45 -22.80 -23.20
CA LYS A 640 -48.09 -23.38 -24.51
C LYS A 640 -46.65 -23.87 -24.51
N THR A 641 -46.43 -25.05 -25.09
CA THR A 641 -45.10 -25.60 -25.34
C THR A 641 -44.37 -24.79 -26.41
N TYR A 642 -43.12 -24.42 -26.15
CA TYR A 642 -42.32 -23.62 -27.07
C TYR A 642 -41.67 -24.51 -28.14
N LYS A 643 -41.92 -24.22 -29.42
CA LYS A 643 -41.42 -25.00 -30.57
C LYS A 643 -40.17 -24.39 -31.25
N GLY A 644 -39.71 -23.22 -30.82
CA GLY A 644 -38.56 -22.53 -31.41
C GLY A 644 -37.22 -22.96 -30.83
N THR A 645 -36.15 -22.34 -31.33
CA THR A 645 -34.80 -22.48 -30.76
C THR A 645 -34.71 -21.80 -29.40
N MET A 646 -33.90 -22.35 -28.49
CA MET A 646 -33.73 -21.84 -27.13
C MET A 646 -33.60 -20.31 -27.08
N LYS A 647 -34.43 -19.67 -26.25
CA LYS A 647 -34.48 -18.22 -26.10
C LYS A 647 -34.57 -17.85 -24.62
N VAL A 648 -33.80 -16.85 -24.21
CA VAL A 648 -33.86 -16.25 -22.86
C VAL A 648 -34.31 -14.81 -23.00
N LEU A 649 -35.41 -14.46 -22.36
CA LEU A 649 -35.93 -13.09 -22.26
C LEU A 649 -35.85 -12.62 -20.82
N GLY A 650 -35.75 -11.30 -20.63
CA GLY A 650 -36.06 -10.70 -19.34
C GLY A 650 -37.57 -10.46 -19.23
N VAL A 651 -38.09 -10.56 -18.02
CA VAL A 651 -39.50 -10.24 -17.71
C VAL A 651 -39.57 -9.16 -16.65
N GLY A 652 -40.48 -8.22 -16.84
CA GLY A 652 -40.87 -7.23 -15.84
C GLY A 652 -42.31 -7.48 -15.37
N ILE A 653 -42.50 -7.60 -14.07
CA ILE A 653 -43.83 -7.71 -13.46
C ILE A 653 -44.37 -6.31 -13.20
N VAL A 654 -45.46 -5.96 -13.87
CA VAL A 654 -46.06 -4.63 -13.71
C VAL A 654 -46.81 -4.59 -12.38
N GLY A 655 -46.50 -3.62 -11.52
CA GLY A 655 -47.21 -3.42 -10.25
C GLY A 655 -48.54 -2.69 -10.44
N THR A 656 -49.38 -2.67 -9.40
CA THR A 656 -50.60 -1.83 -9.37
C THR A 656 -50.31 -0.39 -8.96
N SER A 657 -49.24 -0.14 -8.20
CA SER A 657 -48.80 1.22 -7.84
C SER A 657 -48.31 2.00 -9.06
N ASP A 658 -48.65 3.28 -9.11
CA ASP A 658 -48.18 4.26 -10.08
C ASP A 658 -46.77 4.81 -9.78
N LYS A 659 -46.27 4.61 -8.56
CA LYS A 659 -44.95 5.08 -8.08
C LYS A 659 -43.76 4.22 -8.54
N ILE A 660 -44.00 3.07 -9.16
CA ILE A 660 -42.96 2.16 -9.64
C ILE A 660 -43.26 1.68 -11.05
N ASP A 661 -42.22 1.42 -11.84
CA ASP A 661 -42.39 0.87 -13.18
C ASP A 661 -42.67 -0.64 -13.11
N LEU A 662 -41.82 -1.39 -12.43
CA LEU A 662 -41.92 -2.83 -12.24
C LEU A 662 -41.69 -3.21 -10.78
N THR A 663 -42.48 -4.16 -10.26
CA THR A 663 -42.35 -4.65 -8.88
C THR A 663 -41.42 -5.84 -8.74
N HIS A 664 -41.14 -6.54 -9.85
CA HIS A 664 -40.31 -7.73 -9.85
C HIS A 664 -39.71 -8.00 -11.24
N THR A 665 -38.56 -8.67 -11.30
CA THR A 665 -37.95 -9.11 -12.57
C THR A 665 -37.27 -10.48 -12.48
N GLY A 666 -36.89 -11.03 -13.63
CA GLY A 666 -36.20 -12.31 -13.76
C GLY A 666 -35.99 -12.69 -15.22
N PHE A 667 -35.56 -13.93 -15.44
CA PHE A 667 -35.39 -14.52 -16.76
C PHE A 667 -36.56 -15.44 -17.08
N VAL A 668 -37.17 -15.28 -18.25
CA VAL A 668 -38.07 -16.28 -18.82
C VAL A 668 -37.33 -17.05 -19.88
N ILE A 669 -37.25 -18.37 -19.68
CA ILE A 669 -36.45 -19.26 -20.51
C ILE A 669 -37.40 -20.18 -21.28
N PHE A 670 -37.22 -20.17 -22.59
CA PHE A 670 -37.97 -20.96 -23.54
C PHE A 670 -37.07 -22.07 -24.05
N TYR A 671 -37.18 -23.27 -23.47
CA TYR A 671 -36.51 -24.45 -23.99
C TYR A 671 -37.33 -25.09 -25.12
N PRO A 672 -36.68 -25.60 -26.19
CA PRO A 672 -37.38 -26.34 -27.24
C PRO A 672 -38.14 -27.52 -26.66
N GLY A 673 -39.43 -27.65 -27.00
CA GLY A 673 -40.29 -28.76 -26.56
C GLY A 673 -40.79 -28.65 -25.12
N GLN A 674 -40.54 -27.55 -24.40
CA GLN A 674 -40.99 -27.36 -23.01
C GLN A 674 -41.87 -26.12 -22.85
N LYS A 675 -42.61 -26.07 -21.73
CA LYS A 675 -43.30 -24.85 -21.30
C LYS A 675 -42.28 -23.84 -20.74
N PRO A 676 -42.50 -22.52 -20.87
CA PRO A 676 -41.57 -21.52 -20.36
C PRO A 676 -41.43 -21.57 -18.83
N VAL A 677 -40.21 -21.37 -18.35
CA VAL A 677 -39.90 -21.27 -16.92
C VAL A 677 -39.47 -19.86 -16.55
N LEU A 678 -39.76 -19.45 -15.32
CA LEU A 678 -39.27 -18.23 -14.70
C LEU A 678 -38.12 -18.56 -13.75
N ARG A 679 -36.96 -17.95 -13.98
CA ARG A 679 -35.83 -17.97 -13.05
C ARG A 679 -35.64 -16.60 -12.42
N HIS A 680 -35.78 -16.50 -11.11
CA HIS A 680 -35.79 -15.21 -10.40
C HIS A 680 -35.34 -15.33 -8.95
N ALA A 681 -34.79 -14.24 -8.39
CA ALA A 681 -34.56 -14.12 -6.95
C ALA A 681 -35.90 -13.88 -6.24
N SER A 682 -36.35 -14.82 -5.42
CA SER A 682 -37.68 -14.79 -4.82
C SER A 682 -37.63 -14.38 -3.35
N SER A 683 -38.27 -13.25 -3.00
CA SER A 683 -38.43 -12.81 -1.62
C SER A 683 -39.29 -13.76 -0.76
N GLN A 684 -40.18 -14.52 -1.41
CA GLN A 684 -41.05 -15.52 -0.78
C GLN A 684 -40.31 -16.82 -0.50
N LYS A 685 -39.50 -17.29 -1.46
CA LYS A 685 -38.68 -18.51 -1.29
C LYS A 685 -37.33 -18.24 -0.61
N LYS A 686 -37.01 -16.96 -0.35
CA LYS A 686 -35.76 -16.47 0.25
C LYS A 686 -34.48 -16.86 -0.50
N GLN A 687 -34.60 -17.17 -1.80
CA GLN A 687 -33.48 -17.54 -2.65
C GLN A 687 -33.84 -17.39 -4.14
N VAL A 688 -32.84 -17.51 -5.01
CA VAL A 688 -33.03 -17.69 -6.46
C VAL A 688 -33.63 -19.06 -6.75
N VAL A 689 -34.73 -19.08 -7.48
CA VAL A 689 -35.47 -20.29 -7.84
C VAL A 689 -35.82 -20.31 -9.32
N GLU A 690 -36.07 -21.51 -9.83
CA GLU A 690 -36.71 -21.74 -11.12
C GLU A 690 -38.10 -22.36 -10.88
N VAL A 691 -39.13 -21.79 -11.52
CA VAL A 691 -40.52 -22.24 -11.40
C VAL A 691 -41.21 -22.21 -12.76
N PRO A 692 -42.24 -23.04 -13.00
CA PRO A 692 -43.08 -22.91 -14.20
C PRO A 692 -43.70 -21.51 -14.29
N LEU A 693 -43.58 -20.85 -15.44
CA LEU A 693 -44.07 -19.46 -15.59
C LEU A 693 -45.59 -19.37 -15.37
N ALA A 694 -46.34 -20.35 -15.86
CA ALA A 694 -47.80 -20.36 -15.73
C ALA A 694 -48.23 -20.41 -14.25
N GLU A 695 -47.61 -21.29 -13.45
CA GLU A 695 -47.90 -21.41 -12.03
C GLU A 695 -47.53 -20.14 -11.27
N TYR A 696 -46.38 -19.55 -11.59
CA TYR A 696 -45.99 -18.27 -10.99
C TYR A 696 -47.06 -17.19 -11.27
N LEU A 697 -47.48 -17.02 -12.52
CA LEU A 697 -48.43 -15.97 -12.91
C LEU A 697 -49.84 -16.18 -12.32
N GLN A 698 -50.31 -17.43 -12.24
CA GLN A 698 -51.62 -17.76 -11.67
C GLN A 698 -51.77 -17.36 -10.20
N THR A 699 -50.67 -17.28 -9.45
CA THR A 699 -50.68 -16.88 -8.03
C THR A 699 -50.64 -15.36 -7.82
N ARG A 700 -50.60 -14.55 -8.88
CA ARG A 700 -50.36 -13.10 -8.79
C ARG A 700 -51.63 -12.29 -9.05
N LYS A 701 -51.75 -11.17 -8.32
CA LYS A 701 -52.73 -10.11 -8.57
C LYS A 701 -52.01 -8.90 -9.17
N ILE A 702 -51.75 -8.94 -10.47
CA ILE A 702 -50.96 -7.94 -11.21
C ILE A 702 -51.68 -7.59 -12.52
N PRO A 703 -51.49 -6.37 -13.08
CA PRO A 703 -52.03 -6.02 -14.40
C PRO A 703 -51.52 -6.93 -15.53
N GLY A 704 -50.24 -7.30 -15.48
CA GLY A 704 -49.62 -8.15 -16.49
C GLY A 704 -48.10 -8.09 -16.46
N VAL A 705 -47.47 -8.51 -17.56
CA VAL A 705 -46.01 -8.62 -17.67
C VAL A 705 -45.49 -7.98 -18.93
N THR A 706 -44.29 -7.41 -18.86
CA THR A 706 -43.56 -6.92 -20.02
C THR A 706 -42.36 -7.81 -20.30
N TYR A 707 -42.04 -8.04 -21.57
CA TYR A 707 -40.86 -8.80 -21.96
C TYR A 707 -39.84 -7.89 -22.63
N PHE A 708 -38.56 -8.16 -22.37
CA PHE A 708 -37.45 -7.49 -23.04
C PHE A 708 -36.39 -8.49 -23.48
N LYS A 709 -35.78 -8.21 -24.63
CA LYS A 709 -34.64 -8.98 -25.13
C LYS A 709 -33.34 -8.32 -24.70
N PHE A 710 -32.31 -9.13 -24.42
CA PHE A 710 -30.96 -8.65 -24.16
C PHE A 710 -30.23 -8.36 -25.47
N ILE A 711 -29.40 -7.32 -25.48
CA ILE A 711 -28.65 -6.85 -26.66
C ILE A 711 -27.16 -7.02 -26.39
N GLN A 712 -26.46 -7.70 -27.30
CA GLN A 712 -25.01 -7.80 -27.28
C GLN A 712 -24.44 -6.84 -28.33
N HIS A 713 -23.51 -5.98 -27.91
CA HIS A 713 -22.79 -5.04 -28.76
C HIS A 713 -21.39 -5.54 -29.11
#